data_AF-A0A925E9F0-F1
#
_entry.id   AF-A0A925E9F0-F1
#
_cell.length_a   1.000
_cell.length_b   1.000
_cell.length_c   1.000
_cell.angle_alpha   90.00
_cell.angle_beta   90.00
_cell.angle_gamma   90.00
#
_symmetry.space_group_name_H-M   'P 1'
#
loop_
_entity.id
_entity.type
_entity.pdbx_description
1 polymer ?
#
loop_
_entity_poly.entity_id
_entity_poly.type
_entity_poly.pdbx_seq_one_letter_code
_entity_poly.pdbx_strand_id
1 'polypeptide(L)'
;MRQRSPDFFILILLFLLPLGMFFQQTLGGRTLLPTENLYQYEPYATYQEVVRAPAVPHNHLLSDLVLQNMQWKAFIRESIAQRQVPLWNSHQFSGIPFMAAGQQSMLYPLSILYYVLPLTAAYGWFTVLNLWLAGGFMYLFMRGLGVVRVGATVSAVTYQLCGFFIASAVFPMITGAAVWLPLLLLMTELIIMRSARPLWVAIGAGALACNIFAGHAEMTIYTLLITGYYAAARLAWDYWINRRAKPLRPILIKASWFAIMIALGLGLGAIQLIPLYEFANTNWRAERADLSTVLSYAHRFRDFVQYLMPNFYGSPAHHTYFDWFSTQTVSEFNNAAGQPISYIDWGIKNYVESALYVGILPLALAAFALVNSWLNRKQASVHQTNQPPYRVIFFVLLLISLTFMFGLPTYAAIYILPGINQLNSPFRWVYAVTLGIAVLAGFGASTLAALAPKRHQSVQRFSYGLIGAGTAILGALLLSRIFFAQIEPLLDRIVNSMALANQAFSDGRMFYNYQFTNVLTFGLMTLGAGGVFWLARRSSKFAQGDTLPRQRYLAYLWQFTAVALIAVDLLIASWGFNSASDPLLLDFTPPSMQWLIDRQKEDGVFRYMTLEDTAQHAPLFQANMTMRYGLDDVRGYDSIIPAQYVAFMRETTPQLQLDYNRIAPLYVDRVNEIDWNRLSLLNVRYIITHKSVDLNTFLPPGLDPRYGIPLPPRSPAYEDEAVRIWEIDALPRVYIAQQIDPGEPLRLEDGINTGLYAALYNDTGREKFVDVSIAPGEIDSWLVLSETYAPGWKAFIRVRAGSQDEEQPLQTERVLENFIGVLMPRGSAEYTIRLVYSPTSFQIGLFGSVISAGLMIFLVGVWAWGIIFRQQVGESTTLSRLARNSIAPIMLNLFNRGIDFAFAFVMLRILGPEEAGVYQYAVVIFVWFDILTNFGLNTFLVREVARNRDRAAYYLLNTSLMRLILILIGVPLLVGFILSRQNFISPPLNPEALIALGLLYVGLLPSSLSTGLTALFYAFEKAEYPAAVATITTINKAIFGLIALLLGYGIVGLATVSIFLNFITLLILLYGARTLINFGRAGSAAIPYKPNLGLMGSMARQSWPLMLNHFLATIFFQIDVVILEAWHGARVVGQYGVAYKWLMAINVIPSFFTQALLPIMSRQSSADPAAFRRTYMLAIKLLVCIALPLAVLFTFTATALTAILGGSEYLPEGAIALQIMIWSIPIGWMNSLTQYVLISLDLQRRITGAFIIAVSLM
;
A
#
# COMPACT_ATOMS: atom_id res chain seq x y z
N MET A 1 5.28 -3.20 36.80
CA MET A 1 5.96 -2.17 35.98
C MET A 1 7.49 -2.15 36.13
N ARG A 2 8.09 -2.43 37.31
CA ARG A 2 9.56 -2.35 37.56
C ARG A 2 10.48 -3.20 36.64
N GLN A 3 10.02 -4.29 36.02
CA GLN A 3 10.85 -5.12 35.12
C GLN A 3 10.96 -4.60 33.67
N ARG A 4 10.06 -3.71 33.23
CA ARG A 4 9.98 -3.20 31.85
C ARG A 4 10.56 -1.79 31.67
N SER A 5 10.90 -1.08 32.75
CA SER A 5 11.45 0.28 32.66
C SER A 5 12.74 0.40 31.83
N PRO A 6 13.69 -0.55 31.84
CA PRO A 6 14.91 -0.40 31.03
C PRO A 6 14.63 -0.49 29.52
N ASP A 7 13.68 -1.34 29.11
CA ASP A 7 13.32 -1.50 27.70
C ASP A 7 12.68 -0.20 27.16
N PHE A 8 11.90 0.50 27.98
CA PHE A 8 11.34 1.81 27.65
C PHE A 8 12.42 2.88 27.48
N PHE A 9 13.39 2.97 28.40
CA PHE A 9 14.51 3.91 28.26
C PHE A 9 15.39 3.63 27.03
N ILE A 10 15.57 2.36 26.66
CA ILE A 10 16.29 2.01 25.42
C ILE A 10 15.50 2.51 24.20
N LEU A 11 14.17 2.33 24.16
CA LEU A 11 13.36 2.87 23.06
C LEU A 11 13.41 4.40 22.97
N ILE A 12 13.51 5.10 24.10
CA ILE A 12 13.75 6.56 24.14
C ILE A 12 15.14 6.88 23.59
N LEU A 13 16.18 6.18 24.03
CA LEU A 13 17.54 6.38 23.51
C LEU A 13 17.59 6.20 21.99
N LEU A 14 16.93 5.15 21.47
CA LEU A 14 16.87 4.88 20.03
C LEU A 14 16.14 5.98 19.26
N PHE A 15 15.25 6.75 19.90
CA PHE A 15 14.63 7.95 19.32
C PHE A 15 15.54 9.18 19.41
N LEU A 16 16.20 9.38 20.56
CA LEU A 16 17.05 10.55 20.81
C LEU A 16 18.30 10.59 19.91
N LEU A 17 18.88 9.44 19.56
CA LEU A 17 20.05 9.38 18.69
C LEU A 17 19.80 9.97 17.27
N PRO A 18 18.82 9.49 16.49
CA PRO A 18 18.50 10.10 15.19
C PRO A 18 17.95 11.51 15.36
N LEU A 19 17.21 11.83 16.43
CA LEU A 19 16.77 13.20 16.70
C LEU A 19 17.96 14.15 16.89
N GLY A 20 19.01 13.71 17.58
CA GLY A 20 20.25 14.50 17.73
C GLY A 20 20.98 14.70 16.40
N MET A 21 21.02 13.67 15.55
CA MET A 21 21.62 13.75 14.23
C MET A 21 20.88 14.69 13.29
N PHE A 22 19.54 14.66 13.31
CA PHE A 22 18.68 15.49 12.47
C PHE A 22 18.06 16.65 13.26
N PHE A 23 18.73 17.13 14.30
CA PHE A 23 18.21 18.17 15.19
C PHE A 23 17.96 19.47 14.42
N GLN A 24 18.89 19.83 13.53
CA GLN A 24 18.78 21.04 12.71
C GLN A 24 17.53 21.02 11.83
N GLN A 25 17.22 19.87 11.23
CA GLN A 25 16.12 19.66 10.28
C GLN A 25 14.75 19.44 10.96
N THR A 26 14.73 19.24 12.28
CA THR A 26 13.50 18.98 13.04
C THR A 26 13.14 20.13 13.98
N LEU A 27 14.07 20.47 14.88
CA LEU A 27 13.88 21.47 15.94
C LEU A 27 14.69 22.75 15.68
N GLY A 28 15.68 22.72 14.77
CA GLY A 28 16.61 23.82 14.53
C GLY A 28 16.23 24.78 13.40
N GLY A 29 15.02 24.69 12.83
CA GLY A 29 14.52 25.62 11.81
C GLY A 29 15.15 25.46 10.41
N ARG A 30 15.98 24.43 10.19
CA ARG A 30 16.49 24.04 8.86
C ARG A 30 15.61 22.95 8.25
N THR A 31 15.87 22.60 7.00
CA THR A 31 15.16 21.52 6.31
C THR A 31 16.11 20.48 5.73
N LEU A 32 15.61 19.24 5.61
CA LEU A 32 16.28 18.14 4.90
C LEU A 32 16.13 18.26 3.38
N LEU A 33 15.23 19.13 2.90
CA LEU A 33 15.14 19.44 1.47
C LEU A 33 16.38 20.26 1.08
N PRO A 34 17.17 19.87 0.07
CA PRO A 34 18.33 20.63 -0.37
C PRO A 34 17.88 21.80 -1.23
N THR A 35 17.41 22.87 -0.59
CA THR A 35 16.77 24.00 -1.26
C THR A 35 17.74 24.78 -2.15
N GLU A 36 19.00 24.85 -1.76
CA GLU A 36 20.10 25.40 -2.56
C GLU A 36 20.33 24.65 -3.88
N ASN A 37 19.95 23.37 -3.98
CA ASN A 37 20.12 22.63 -5.23
C ASN A 37 19.26 23.18 -6.37
N LEU A 38 18.17 23.90 -6.08
CA LEU A 38 17.36 24.58 -7.11
C LEU A 38 18.17 25.65 -7.85
N TYR A 39 19.11 26.30 -7.16
CA TYR A 39 19.92 27.40 -7.68
C TYR A 39 21.10 26.92 -8.56
N GLN A 40 21.15 25.62 -8.87
CA GLN A 40 22.02 25.06 -9.90
C GLN A 40 21.39 25.09 -11.30
N TYR A 41 20.12 25.45 -11.40
CA TYR A 41 19.34 25.41 -12.64
C TYR A 41 18.74 26.78 -12.94
N GLU A 42 18.68 27.15 -14.22
CA GLU A 42 17.95 28.34 -14.63
C GLU A 42 16.44 28.11 -14.50
N PRO A 43 15.66 29.11 -14.07
CA PRO A 43 16.05 30.51 -13.89
C PRO A 43 16.55 30.85 -12.48
N TYR A 44 16.56 29.90 -11.53
CA TYR A 44 16.98 30.17 -10.15
C TYR A 44 18.47 30.55 -10.06
N ALA A 45 19.32 29.94 -10.88
CA ALA A 45 20.76 30.19 -10.88
C ALA A 45 21.11 31.69 -11.07
N THR A 46 20.47 32.37 -12.02
CA THR A 46 20.64 33.82 -12.24
C THR A 46 20.33 34.66 -11.00
N TYR A 47 19.31 34.29 -10.22
CA TYR A 47 18.86 35.05 -9.04
C TYR A 47 19.50 34.59 -7.72
N GLN A 48 20.54 33.76 -7.77
CA GLN A 48 21.22 33.23 -6.57
C GLN A 48 21.69 34.33 -5.61
N GLU A 49 22.29 35.41 -6.14
CA GLU A 49 22.77 36.53 -5.32
C GLU A 49 21.62 37.34 -4.68
N VAL A 50 20.49 37.47 -5.39
CA VAL A 50 19.30 38.22 -4.93
C VAL A 50 18.76 37.63 -3.63
N VAL A 51 18.68 36.31 -3.56
CA VAL A 51 18.18 35.58 -2.38
C VAL A 51 19.30 35.16 -1.42
N ARG A 52 20.56 35.48 -1.74
CA ARG A 52 21.75 35.07 -0.99
C ARG A 52 21.87 33.55 -0.82
N ALA A 53 21.50 32.80 -1.86
CA ALA A 53 21.69 31.36 -1.89
C ALA A 53 23.19 31.01 -2.01
N PRO A 54 23.67 29.92 -1.36
CA PRO A 54 25.07 29.51 -1.47
C PRO A 54 25.47 29.19 -2.91
N ALA A 55 26.65 29.66 -3.34
CA ALA A 55 27.23 29.40 -4.67
C ALA A 55 27.38 27.90 -4.97
N VAL A 56 27.81 27.14 -3.96
CA VAL A 56 27.98 25.69 -4.03
C VAL A 56 26.88 25.05 -3.16
N PRO A 57 26.10 24.09 -3.70
CA PRO A 57 25.12 23.37 -2.91
C PRO A 57 25.79 22.51 -1.83
N HIS A 58 25.11 22.33 -0.70
CA HIS A 58 25.62 21.49 0.40
C HIS A 58 25.90 20.04 -0.04
N ASN A 59 25.04 19.47 -0.89
CA ASN A 59 25.26 18.17 -1.49
C ASN A 59 24.43 18.04 -2.78
N HIS A 60 25.09 18.13 -3.93
CA HIS A 60 24.46 18.11 -5.24
C HIS A 60 23.74 16.78 -5.56
N LEU A 61 24.14 15.67 -4.92
CA LEU A 61 23.51 14.35 -5.11
C LEU A 61 22.12 14.23 -4.47
N LEU A 62 21.70 15.19 -3.64
CA LEU A 62 20.42 15.14 -2.93
C LEU A 62 19.24 15.74 -3.72
N SER A 63 19.47 16.20 -4.95
CA SER A 63 18.53 16.99 -5.75
C SER A 63 17.15 16.32 -5.97
N ASP A 64 17.08 14.99 -5.92
CA ASP A 64 15.81 14.25 -6.07
C ASP A 64 14.79 14.56 -4.97
N LEU A 65 15.24 15.04 -3.80
CA LEU A 65 14.34 15.49 -2.75
C LEU A 65 13.52 16.72 -3.17
N VAL A 66 14.13 17.66 -3.90
CA VAL A 66 13.49 18.92 -4.31
C VAL A 66 12.90 18.85 -5.72
N LEU A 67 13.55 18.14 -6.65
CA LEU A 67 13.09 18.00 -8.03
C LEU A 67 11.98 16.95 -8.18
N GLN A 68 11.90 15.94 -7.31
CA GLN A 68 10.96 14.83 -7.48
C GLN A 68 10.06 14.64 -6.25
N ASN A 69 10.63 14.32 -5.09
CA ASN A 69 9.84 13.97 -3.91
C ASN A 69 8.98 15.13 -3.43
N MET A 70 9.55 16.34 -3.29
CA MET A 70 8.81 17.53 -2.88
C MET A 70 7.64 17.81 -3.83
N GLN A 71 7.89 17.70 -5.14
CA GLN A 71 6.91 17.95 -6.19
C GLN A 71 5.73 16.96 -6.05
N TRP A 72 6.01 15.66 -5.89
CA TRP A 72 4.98 14.66 -5.66
C TRP A 72 4.17 14.90 -4.38
N LYS A 73 4.82 15.30 -3.28
CA LYS A 73 4.10 15.61 -2.03
C LYS A 73 3.24 16.88 -2.14
N ALA A 74 3.72 17.89 -2.87
CA ALA A 74 2.94 19.10 -3.16
C ALA A 74 1.69 18.76 -3.97
N PHE A 75 1.83 17.99 -5.05
CA PHE A 75 0.71 17.53 -5.87
C PHE A 75 -0.33 16.72 -5.08
N ILE A 76 0.11 15.80 -4.20
CA ILE A 76 -0.80 15.04 -3.32
C ILE A 76 -1.59 15.98 -2.41
N ARG A 77 -0.94 16.98 -1.79
CA ARG A 77 -1.62 17.94 -0.91
C ARG A 77 -2.68 18.73 -1.66
N GLU A 78 -2.33 19.21 -2.85
CA GLU A 78 -3.24 19.97 -3.69
C GLU A 78 -4.46 19.13 -4.09
N SER A 79 -4.24 17.91 -4.57
CA SER A 79 -5.34 16.99 -4.92
C SER A 79 -6.24 16.69 -3.72
N ILE A 80 -5.68 16.45 -2.53
CA ILE A 80 -6.45 16.23 -1.30
C ILE A 80 -7.25 17.49 -0.92
N ALA A 81 -6.66 18.68 -1.06
CA ALA A 81 -7.34 19.96 -0.81
C ALA A 81 -8.54 20.15 -1.76
N GLN A 82 -8.41 19.69 -3.00
CA GLN A 82 -9.48 19.64 -4.01
C GLN A 82 -10.45 18.45 -3.82
N ARG A 83 -10.33 17.68 -2.72
CA ARG A 83 -11.14 16.49 -2.39
C ARG A 83 -11.04 15.37 -3.41
N GLN A 84 -9.88 15.24 -4.06
CA GLN A 84 -9.62 14.23 -5.07
C GLN A 84 -8.58 13.20 -4.61
N VAL A 85 -8.75 11.97 -5.11
CA VAL A 85 -7.70 10.96 -5.04
C VAL A 85 -6.81 11.15 -6.28
N PRO A 86 -5.49 11.43 -6.13
CA PRO A 86 -4.59 11.72 -7.24
C PRO A 86 -4.25 10.46 -8.05
N LEU A 87 -5.22 9.95 -8.83
CA LEU A 87 -5.02 8.77 -9.68
C LEU A 87 -4.25 9.12 -10.96
N TRP A 88 -4.36 10.36 -11.43
CA TRP A 88 -3.75 10.88 -12.66
C TRP A 88 -2.96 12.16 -12.35
N ASN A 89 -1.79 12.34 -12.97
CA ASN A 89 -1.01 13.57 -12.92
C ASN A 89 -0.84 14.11 -14.35
N SER A 90 -1.42 15.28 -14.64
CA SER A 90 -1.39 15.93 -15.97
C SER A 90 -0.13 16.76 -16.23
N HIS A 91 0.68 17.04 -15.21
CA HIS A 91 1.78 18.02 -15.28
C HIS A 91 3.09 17.50 -15.87
N GLN A 92 3.20 16.19 -16.14
CA GLN A 92 4.38 15.56 -16.74
C GLN A 92 3.96 14.52 -17.77
N PHE A 93 4.80 14.30 -18.79
CA PHE A 93 4.63 13.29 -19.85
C PHE A 93 3.29 13.36 -20.60
N SER A 94 2.70 14.55 -20.67
CA SER A 94 1.35 14.74 -21.18
C SER A 94 0.29 13.92 -20.42
N GLY A 95 0.52 13.54 -19.17
CA GLY A 95 -0.38 12.73 -18.35
C GLY A 95 0.18 11.36 -17.98
N ILE A 96 0.12 10.99 -16.69
CA ILE A 96 0.64 9.71 -16.17
C ILE A 96 -0.20 9.14 -15.01
N PRO A 97 -0.37 7.80 -14.91
CA PRO A 97 -0.93 7.14 -13.71
C PRO A 97 -0.11 7.40 -12.44
N PHE A 98 -0.51 8.37 -11.64
CA PHE A 98 0.28 8.86 -10.51
C PHE A 98 0.23 7.93 -9.29
N MET A 99 -0.98 7.61 -8.79
CA MET A 99 -1.10 6.71 -7.64
C MET A 99 -0.52 5.33 -7.94
N ALA A 100 -0.61 4.87 -9.19
CA ALA A 100 -0.12 3.55 -9.61
C ALA A 100 1.39 3.39 -9.40
N ALA A 101 2.21 4.42 -9.66
CA ALA A 101 3.67 4.37 -9.50
C ALA A 101 4.14 4.04 -8.07
N GLY A 102 3.36 4.45 -7.07
CA GLY A 102 3.55 4.13 -5.65
C GLY A 102 4.73 4.80 -4.94
N GLN A 103 5.81 5.18 -5.64
CA GLN A 103 7.05 5.72 -5.06
C GLN A 103 6.85 6.99 -4.22
N GLN A 104 5.82 7.77 -4.54
CA GLN A 104 5.36 8.92 -3.75
C GLN A 104 4.83 8.55 -2.36
N SER A 105 4.75 7.26 -2.00
CA SER A 105 4.38 6.73 -0.68
C SER A 105 3.04 7.26 -0.14
N MET A 106 2.04 7.50 -0.98
CA MET A 106 0.80 8.19 -0.58
C MET A 106 0.07 7.45 0.57
N LEU A 107 0.00 6.12 0.47
CA LEU A 107 -0.71 5.25 1.42
C LEU A 107 0.14 4.83 2.63
N TYR A 108 1.41 5.22 2.68
CA TYR A 108 2.29 4.85 3.79
C TYR A 108 1.85 5.57 5.08
N PRO A 109 1.69 4.87 6.23
CA PRO A 109 1.12 5.49 7.43
C PRO A 109 1.87 6.73 7.94
N LEU A 110 3.21 6.76 7.87
CA LEU A 110 3.97 7.93 8.31
C LEU A 110 3.95 9.08 7.30
N SER A 111 3.42 8.87 6.08
CA SER A 111 3.21 9.97 5.14
C SER A 111 2.20 11.01 5.63
N ILE A 112 1.42 10.71 6.68
CA ILE A 112 0.58 11.70 7.36
C ILE A 112 1.36 12.94 7.80
N LEU A 113 2.65 12.81 8.11
CA LEU A 113 3.52 13.96 8.41
C LEU A 113 3.60 14.93 7.24
N TYR A 114 3.69 14.41 6.01
CA TYR A 114 3.65 15.20 4.79
C TYR A 114 2.28 15.77 4.48
N TYR A 115 1.23 15.52 5.26
CA TYR A 115 -0.08 16.12 5.05
C TYR A 115 -0.44 17.13 6.15
N VAL A 116 0.13 16.95 7.35
CA VAL A 116 -0.20 17.77 8.53
C VAL A 116 0.84 18.85 8.82
N LEU A 117 2.13 18.58 8.61
CA LEU A 117 3.21 19.55 8.89
C LEU A 117 3.56 20.36 7.63
N PRO A 118 4.25 21.50 7.70
CA PRO A 118 4.91 22.09 6.52
C PRO A 118 5.87 21.10 5.86
N LEU A 119 5.96 21.06 4.53
CA LEU A 119 6.83 20.10 3.82
C LEU A 119 8.28 20.19 4.30
N THR A 120 8.78 21.41 4.46
CA THR A 120 10.15 21.70 4.94
C THR A 120 10.47 21.05 6.29
N ALA A 121 9.51 20.95 7.21
CA ALA A 121 9.69 20.26 8.50
C ALA A 121 9.40 18.75 8.42
N ALA A 122 8.47 18.35 7.55
CA ALA A 122 7.98 16.97 7.48
C ALA A 122 9.08 15.96 7.13
N TYR A 123 10.01 16.28 6.22
CA TYR A 123 11.11 15.37 5.82
C TYR A 123 12.04 15.03 6.99
N GLY A 124 12.39 16.01 7.83
CA GLY A 124 13.22 15.76 9.02
C GLY A 124 12.54 14.82 10.01
N TRP A 125 11.28 15.10 10.36
CA TRP A 125 10.51 14.25 11.27
C TRP A 125 10.23 12.86 10.71
N PHE A 126 9.95 12.77 9.41
CA PHE A 126 9.76 11.49 8.73
C PHE A 126 10.99 10.60 8.83
N THR A 127 12.17 11.16 8.56
CA THR A 127 13.45 10.43 8.66
C THR A 127 13.69 9.97 10.10
N VAL A 128 13.56 10.85 11.10
CA VAL A 128 13.77 10.50 12.52
C VAL A 128 12.85 9.37 12.98
N LEU A 129 11.56 9.41 12.63
CA LEU A 129 10.62 8.35 13.02
C LEU A 129 10.94 7.02 12.34
N ASN A 130 11.32 7.03 11.06
CA ASN A 130 11.72 5.81 10.36
C ASN A 130 12.99 5.20 10.97
N LEU A 131 14.01 5.99 11.25
CA LEU A 131 15.22 5.50 11.92
C LEU A 131 14.91 4.95 13.33
N TRP A 132 14.03 5.62 14.08
CA TRP A 132 13.55 5.11 15.36
C TRP A 132 12.83 3.76 15.22
N LEU A 133 11.99 3.57 14.18
CA LEU A 133 11.35 2.29 13.89
C LEU A 133 12.37 1.21 13.49
N ALA A 134 13.37 1.52 12.66
CA ALA A 134 14.44 0.58 12.32
C ALA A 134 15.15 0.06 13.59
N GLY A 135 15.56 0.96 14.48
CA GLY A 135 16.20 0.60 15.75
C GLY A 135 15.26 -0.15 16.68
N GLY A 136 14.03 0.34 16.86
CA GLY A 136 13.01 -0.25 17.73
C GLY A 136 12.63 -1.67 17.31
N PHE A 137 12.37 -1.89 16.02
CA PHE A 137 12.06 -3.22 15.50
C PHE A 137 13.27 -4.16 15.55
N MET A 138 14.48 -3.68 15.26
CA MET A 138 15.70 -4.48 15.43
C MET A 138 15.92 -4.87 16.91
N TYR A 139 15.71 -3.95 17.84
CA TYR A 139 15.77 -4.23 19.27
C TYR A 139 14.77 -5.33 19.66
N LEU A 140 13.50 -5.18 19.25
CA LEU A 140 12.45 -6.16 19.53
C LEU A 140 12.73 -7.51 18.88
N PHE A 141 13.27 -7.53 17.65
CA PHE A 141 13.68 -8.75 16.96
C PHE A 141 14.74 -9.51 17.75
N MET A 142 15.82 -8.83 18.15
CA MET A 142 16.89 -9.44 18.93
C MET A 142 16.40 -9.93 20.30
N ARG A 143 15.51 -9.17 20.97
CA ARG A 143 14.85 -9.63 22.20
C ARG A 143 13.98 -10.86 21.96
N GLY A 144 13.32 -10.96 20.81
CA GLY A 144 12.57 -12.13 20.34
C GLY A 144 13.45 -13.37 20.15
N LEU A 145 14.68 -13.19 19.67
CA LEU A 145 15.68 -14.26 19.58
C LEU A 145 16.27 -14.70 20.94
N GLY A 146 15.95 -13.99 22.03
CA GLY A 146 16.47 -14.25 23.37
C GLY A 146 17.81 -13.56 23.70
N VAL A 147 18.28 -12.66 22.84
CA VAL A 147 19.52 -11.88 23.02
C VAL A 147 19.35 -10.89 24.17
N VAL A 148 20.33 -10.75 25.08
CA VAL A 148 20.24 -9.83 26.23
C VAL A 148 20.16 -8.35 25.79
N ARG A 149 19.67 -7.47 26.67
CA ARG A 149 19.39 -6.05 26.37
C ARG A 149 20.55 -5.31 25.72
N VAL A 150 21.76 -5.50 26.21
CA VAL A 150 22.98 -4.86 25.67
C VAL A 150 23.19 -5.28 24.21
N GLY A 151 23.12 -6.58 23.92
CA GLY A 151 23.29 -7.08 22.56
C GLY A 151 22.18 -6.62 21.63
N ALA A 152 20.93 -6.56 22.12
CA ALA A 152 19.83 -6.00 21.36
C ALA A 152 20.01 -4.49 21.09
N THR A 153 20.51 -3.73 22.06
CA THR A 153 20.77 -2.28 21.91
C THR A 153 21.92 -2.03 20.93
N VAL A 154 23.02 -2.77 21.03
CA VAL A 154 24.14 -2.73 20.08
C VAL A 154 23.65 -2.99 18.65
N SER A 155 22.85 -4.04 18.47
CA SER A 155 22.27 -4.37 17.17
C SER A 155 21.35 -3.27 16.63
N ALA A 156 20.49 -2.72 17.49
CA ALA A 156 19.55 -1.65 17.13
C ALA A 156 20.26 -0.34 16.72
N VAL A 157 21.25 0.12 17.50
CA VAL A 157 22.01 1.34 17.18
C VAL A 157 22.84 1.15 15.92
N THR A 158 23.45 -0.04 15.74
CA THR A 158 24.20 -0.38 14.52
C THR A 158 23.30 -0.32 13.30
N TYR A 159 22.10 -0.90 13.39
CA TYR A 159 21.18 -0.97 12.26
C TYR A 159 20.56 0.39 11.92
N GLN A 160 20.16 1.17 12.91
CA GLN A 160 19.46 2.44 12.65
C GLN A 160 20.39 3.58 12.16
N LEU A 161 21.68 3.54 12.50
CA LEU A 161 22.64 4.60 12.15
C LEU A 161 23.67 4.16 11.09
N CYS A 162 23.49 2.99 10.46
CA CYS A 162 24.42 2.56 9.42
C CYS A 162 24.38 3.49 8.20
N GLY A 163 25.47 3.47 7.41
CA GLY A 163 25.60 4.29 6.20
C GLY A 163 24.44 4.11 5.22
N PHE A 164 23.94 2.89 5.05
CA PHE A 164 22.78 2.60 4.21
C PHE A 164 21.55 3.45 4.57
N PHE A 165 21.15 3.50 5.85
CA PHE A 165 19.96 4.24 6.27
C PHE A 165 20.18 5.75 6.22
N ILE A 166 21.36 6.23 6.61
CA ILE A 166 21.65 7.67 6.63
C ILE A 166 21.75 8.22 5.21
N ALA A 167 22.45 7.53 4.31
CA ALA A 167 22.59 7.96 2.92
C ALA A 167 21.27 7.87 2.15
N SER A 168 20.45 6.85 2.45
CA SER A 168 19.13 6.67 1.81
C SER A 168 18.07 7.67 2.28
N ALA A 169 18.38 8.61 3.19
CA ALA A 169 17.42 9.64 3.63
C ALA A 169 16.94 10.55 2.48
N VAL A 170 17.73 10.66 1.40
CA VAL A 170 17.33 11.29 0.12
C VAL A 170 16.18 10.57 -0.58
N PHE A 171 15.97 9.29 -0.26
CA PHE A 171 14.92 8.43 -0.79
C PHE A 171 13.97 7.98 0.33
N PRO A 172 12.99 8.82 0.72
CA PRO A 172 12.02 8.50 1.79
C PRO A 172 11.31 7.15 1.60
N MET A 173 11.06 6.75 0.35
CA MET A 173 10.45 5.47 0.01
C MET A 173 11.34 4.26 0.33
N ILE A 174 12.67 4.38 0.19
CA ILE A 174 13.62 3.31 0.53
C ILE A 174 13.69 3.12 2.04
N THR A 175 13.88 4.23 2.78
CA THR A 175 13.91 4.18 4.26
C THR A 175 12.59 3.68 4.82
N GLY A 176 11.46 4.20 4.33
CA GLY A 176 10.11 3.78 4.73
C GLY A 176 9.82 2.29 4.50
N ALA A 177 10.40 1.69 3.45
CA ALA A 177 10.28 0.26 3.18
C ALA A 177 11.20 -0.56 4.09
N ALA A 178 12.50 -0.22 4.15
CA ALA A 178 13.53 -1.02 4.80
C ALA A 178 13.34 -1.19 6.32
N VAL A 179 12.72 -0.23 7.00
CA VAL A 179 12.54 -0.25 8.46
C VAL A 179 11.73 -1.47 8.96
N TRP A 180 10.86 -2.04 8.13
CA TRP A 180 9.91 -3.09 8.55
C TRP A 180 10.48 -4.50 8.59
N LEU A 181 11.63 -4.76 7.96
CA LEU A 181 12.20 -6.10 7.88
C LEU A 181 12.46 -6.74 9.24
N PRO A 182 13.08 -6.08 10.24
CA PRO A 182 13.27 -6.71 11.54
C PRO A 182 11.96 -7.11 12.22
N LEU A 183 10.87 -6.34 12.02
CA LEU A 183 9.56 -6.70 12.54
C LEU A 183 8.99 -7.94 11.85
N LEU A 184 9.15 -8.04 10.52
CA LEU A 184 8.76 -9.24 9.76
C LEU A 184 9.52 -10.48 10.24
N LEU A 185 10.85 -10.38 10.42
CA LEU A 185 11.67 -11.47 10.96
C LEU A 185 11.24 -11.87 12.37
N LEU A 186 10.88 -10.90 13.22
CA LEU A 186 10.33 -11.16 14.55
C LEU A 186 8.99 -11.90 14.47
N MET A 187 8.07 -11.48 13.61
CA MET A 187 6.78 -12.14 13.46
C MET A 187 6.95 -13.57 12.92
N THR A 188 7.85 -13.78 11.95
CA THR A 188 8.25 -15.12 11.49
C THR A 188 8.75 -15.98 12.65
N GLU A 189 9.63 -15.44 13.51
CA GLU A 189 10.13 -16.19 14.67
C GLU A 189 9.00 -16.53 15.65
N LEU A 190 8.12 -15.59 15.96
CA LEU A 190 7.01 -15.80 16.90
C LEU A 190 5.98 -16.81 16.37
N ILE A 191 5.70 -16.82 15.07
CA ILE A 191 4.84 -17.82 14.41
C ILE A 191 5.45 -19.22 14.57
N ILE A 192 6.77 -19.35 14.40
CA ILE A 192 7.48 -20.64 14.49
C ILE A 192 7.61 -21.11 15.95
N MET A 193 7.88 -20.21 16.89
CA MET A 193 8.13 -20.54 18.31
C MET A 193 6.87 -20.70 19.17
N ARG A 194 5.93 -19.76 19.12
CA ARG A 194 4.87 -19.61 20.15
C ARG A 194 3.51 -20.19 19.75
N SER A 195 3.54 -21.19 18.88
CA SER A 195 2.38 -21.68 18.12
C SER A 195 1.88 -20.58 17.16
N ALA A 196 1.47 -20.96 15.96
CA ALA A 196 1.08 -19.98 14.96
C ALA A 196 -0.24 -19.30 15.33
N ARG A 197 -0.12 -18.14 15.99
CA ARG A 197 -1.24 -17.34 16.48
C ARG A 197 -1.63 -16.31 15.41
N PRO A 198 -2.93 -16.13 15.14
CA PRO A 198 -3.44 -15.09 14.24
C PRO A 198 -2.91 -13.69 14.51
N LEU A 199 -2.66 -13.32 15.77
CA LEU A 199 -2.11 -12.00 16.11
C LEU A 199 -0.75 -11.72 15.44
N TRP A 200 0.17 -12.69 15.45
CA TRP A 200 1.50 -12.51 14.85
C TRP A 200 1.42 -12.42 13.32
N VAL A 201 0.49 -13.18 12.74
CA VAL A 201 0.17 -13.14 11.31
C VAL A 201 -0.39 -11.77 10.94
N ALA A 202 -1.29 -11.20 11.75
CA ALA A 202 -1.86 -9.88 11.51
C ALA A 202 -0.80 -8.77 11.60
N ILE A 203 0.05 -8.78 12.64
CA ILE A 203 1.12 -7.79 12.78
C ILE A 203 2.13 -7.92 11.63
N GLY A 204 2.49 -9.15 11.25
CA GLY A 204 3.41 -9.38 10.13
C GLY A 204 2.82 -8.99 8.78
N ALA A 205 1.55 -9.30 8.53
CA ALA A 205 0.84 -8.85 7.33
C ALA A 205 0.76 -7.32 7.26
N GLY A 206 0.46 -6.65 8.37
CA GLY A 206 0.48 -5.20 8.48
C GLY A 206 1.87 -4.58 8.24
N ALA A 207 2.93 -5.21 8.75
CA ALA A 207 4.31 -4.77 8.50
C ALA A 207 4.69 -4.89 7.00
N LEU A 208 4.29 -5.98 6.35
CA LEU A 208 4.49 -6.16 4.91
C LEU A 208 3.67 -5.14 4.10
N ALA A 209 2.43 -4.88 4.49
CA ALA A 209 1.61 -3.84 3.86
C ALA A 209 2.25 -2.45 3.99
N CYS A 210 2.78 -2.10 5.16
CA CYS A 210 3.50 -0.83 5.36
C CYS A 210 4.78 -0.74 4.51
N ASN A 211 5.51 -1.86 4.38
CA ASN A 211 6.67 -1.95 3.50
C ASN A 211 6.29 -1.72 2.02
N ILE A 212 5.16 -2.29 1.57
CA ILE A 212 4.61 -2.07 0.22
C ILE A 212 4.17 -0.61 0.03
N PHE A 213 3.42 -0.05 0.98
CA PHE A 213 2.89 1.31 0.88
C PHE A 213 3.97 2.39 0.89
N ALA A 214 5.17 2.08 1.39
CA ALA A 214 6.32 2.96 1.23
C ALA A 214 6.69 3.18 -0.25
N GLY A 215 6.29 2.28 -1.16
CA GLY A 215 6.30 2.55 -2.59
C GLY A 215 7.53 2.07 -3.36
N HIS A 216 8.46 1.37 -2.71
CA HIS A 216 9.71 0.94 -3.33
C HIS A 216 9.74 -0.58 -3.56
N ALA A 217 9.25 -1.00 -4.74
CA ALA A 217 9.03 -2.42 -5.09
C ALA A 217 10.25 -3.32 -4.89
N GLU A 218 11.44 -2.83 -5.21
CA GLU A 218 12.68 -3.60 -5.06
C GLU A 218 13.01 -3.93 -3.60
N MET A 219 12.86 -2.97 -2.68
CA MET A 219 13.07 -3.20 -1.25
C MET A 219 12.03 -4.15 -0.67
N THR A 220 10.81 -4.16 -1.23
CA THR A 220 9.78 -5.16 -0.91
C THR A 220 10.24 -6.56 -1.33
N ILE A 221 10.78 -6.71 -2.55
CA ILE A 221 11.31 -7.98 -3.04
C ILE A 221 12.47 -8.46 -2.14
N TYR A 222 13.45 -7.61 -1.83
CA TYR A 222 14.55 -7.98 -0.93
C TYR A 222 14.05 -8.36 0.46
N THR A 223 13.08 -7.64 1.00
CA THR A 223 12.46 -7.94 2.29
C THR A 223 11.79 -9.32 2.28
N LEU A 224 11.06 -9.65 1.21
CA LEU A 224 10.44 -10.97 1.03
C LEU A 224 11.47 -12.09 0.86
N LEU A 225 12.54 -11.87 0.09
CA LEU A 225 13.63 -12.84 -0.10
C LEU A 225 14.35 -13.14 1.22
N ILE A 226 14.72 -12.11 1.98
CA ILE A 226 15.40 -12.26 3.28
C ILE A 226 14.47 -12.95 4.30
N THR A 227 13.20 -12.54 4.35
CA THR A 227 12.21 -13.15 5.26
C THR A 227 11.93 -14.60 4.87
N GLY A 228 11.82 -14.90 3.56
CA GLY A 228 11.64 -16.25 3.03
C GLY A 228 12.84 -17.15 3.35
N TYR A 229 14.06 -16.67 3.15
CA TYR A 229 15.29 -17.36 3.57
C TYR A 229 15.26 -17.68 5.07
N TYR A 230 14.97 -16.68 5.91
CA TYR A 230 14.95 -16.84 7.36
C TYR A 230 13.88 -17.85 7.79
N ALA A 231 12.67 -17.75 7.24
CA ALA A 231 11.58 -18.69 7.50
C ALA A 231 11.97 -20.12 7.11
N ALA A 232 12.54 -20.31 5.91
CA ALA A 232 12.98 -21.61 5.41
C ALA A 232 14.07 -22.22 6.31
N ALA A 233 15.10 -21.44 6.67
CA ALA A 233 16.17 -21.88 7.55
C ALA A 233 15.65 -22.28 8.95
N ARG A 234 14.68 -21.53 9.49
CA ARG A 234 14.06 -21.83 10.79
C ARG A 234 13.17 -23.06 10.76
N LEU A 235 12.37 -23.24 9.71
CA LEU A 235 11.53 -24.43 9.53
C LEU A 235 12.38 -25.68 9.27
N ALA A 236 13.44 -25.58 8.48
CA ALA A 236 14.39 -26.67 8.24
C ALA A 236 15.08 -27.13 9.55
N TRP A 237 15.48 -26.18 10.40
CA TRP A 237 16.02 -26.51 11.73
C TRP A 237 14.98 -27.20 12.62
N ASP A 238 13.75 -26.66 12.68
CA ASP A 238 12.67 -27.25 13.48
C ASP A 238 12.30 -28.66 13.00
N TYR A 239 12.37 -28.92 11.69
CA TYR A 239 12.25 -30.27 11.12
C TYR A 239 13.39 -31.17 11.58
N TRP A 240 14.64 -30.72 11.38
CA TRP A 240 15.82 -31.54 11.63
C TRP A 240 15.90 -32.02 13.08
N ILE A 241 15.60 -31.15 14.04
CA ILE A 241 15.66 -31.49 15.47
C ILE A 241 14.48 -32.37 15.92
N ASN A 242 13.30 -32.25 15.29
CA ASN A 242 12.11 -33.01 15.64
C ASN A 242 11.83 -34.21 14.72
N ARG A 243 12.71 -34.52 13.77
CA ARG A 243 12.49 -35.53 12.71
C ARG A 243 12.16 -36.94 13.21
N ARG A 244 12.56 -37.28 14.44
CA ARG A 244 12.27 -38.57 15.09
C ARG A 244 10.98 -38.58 15.92
N ALA A 245 10.41 -37.41 16.22
CA ALA A 245 9.34 -37.26 17.23
C ALA A 245 8.04 -36.65 16.68
N LYS A 246 8.04 -36.00 15.51
CA LYS A 246 6.85 -35.34 14.95
C LYS A 246 6.62 -35.70 13.48
N PRO A 247 5.36 -35.95 13.05
CA PRO A 247 5.01 -36.06 11.64
C PRO A 247 5.26 -34.72 10.91
N LEU A 248 5.29 -34.69 9.58
CA LEU A 248 5.45 -33.45 8.76
C LEU A 248 4.35 -32.39 9.04
N ARG A 249 3.21 -32.81 9.59
CA ARG A 249 2.02 -31.98 9.80
C ARG A 249 2.24 -30.67 10.58
N PRO A 250 2.91 -30.61 11.75
CA PRO A 250 3.10 -29.36 12.50
C PRO A 250 3.97 -28.34 11.75
N ILE A 251 4.87 -28.80 10.90
CA ILE A 251 5.75 -27.95 10.08
C ILE A 251 4.95 -27.36 8.93
N LEU A 252 4.15 -28.19 8.26
CA LEU A 252 3.21 -27.72 7.24
C LEU A 252 2.25 -26.68 7.82
N ILE A 253 1.73 -26.88 9.04
CA ILE A 253 0.88 -25.87 9.71
C ILE A 253 1.65 -24.54 9.89
N LYS A 254 2.88 -24.57 10.42
CA LYS A 254 3.69 -23.35 10.58
C LYS A 254 3.98 -22.67 9.24
N ALA A 255 4.31 -23.45 8.21
CA ALA A 255 4.52 -22.95 6.85
C ALA A 255 3.25 -22.32 6.26
N SER A 256 2.07 -22.93 6.48
CA SER A 256 0.79 -22.37 6.06
C SER A 256 0.50 -21.03 6.74
N TRP A 257 0.78 -20.88 8.04
CA TRP A 257 0.58 -19.59 8.71
C TRP A 257 1.53 -18.50 8.24
N PHE A 258 2.77 -18.86 7.91
CA PHE A 258 3.69 -17.95 7.24
C PHE A 258 3.16 -17.55 5.85
N ALA A 259 2.69 -18.52 5.05
CA ALA A 259 2.09 -18.24 3.75
C ALA A 259 0.85 -17.33 3.87
N ILE A 260 0.00 -17.55 4.88
CA ILE A 260 -1.16 -16.69 5.18
C ILE A 260 -0.71 -15.27 5.55
N MET A 261 0.36 -15.10 6.34
CA MET A 261 0.90 -13.78 6.68
C MET A 261 1.35 -13.02 5.42
N ILE A 262 2.06 -13.68 4.52
CA ILE A 262 2.51 -13.09 3.26
C ILE A 262 1.31 -12.78 2.35
N ALA A 263 0.37 -13.72 2.18
CA ALA A 263 -0.81 -13.53 1.35
C ALA A 263 -1.68 -12.37 1.86
N LEU A 264 -1.91 -12.25 3.17
CA LEU A 264 -2.64 -11.14 3.76
C LEU A 264 -1.88 -9.82 3.62
N GLY A 265 -0.54 -9.82 3.76
CA GLY A 265 0.26 -8.60 3.59
C GLY A 265 0.26 -8.09 2.14
N LEU A 266 0.42 -9.00 1.16
CA LEU A 266 0.28 -8.68 -0.26
C LEU A 266 -1.14 -8.21 -0.60
N GLY A 267 -2.16 -8.89 -0.03
CA GLY A 267 -3.55 -8.52 -0.22
C GLY A 267 -3.89 -7.15 0.38
N LEU A 268 -3.41 -6.84 1.60
CA LEU A 268 -3.49 -5.51 2.21
C LEU A 268 -2.80 -4.44 1.37
N GLY A 269 -1.67 -4.77 0.73
CA GLY A 269 -0.97 -3.89 -0.20
C GLY A 269 -1.55 -3.85 -1.62
N ALA A 270 -2.59 -4.62 -1.93
CA ALA A 270 -3.10 -4.81 -3.30
C ALA A 270 -3.60 -3.51 -3.96
N ILE A 271 -4.17 -2.59 -3.19
CA ILE A 271 -4.57 -1.25 -3.65
C ILE A 271 -3.42 -0.47 -4.30
N GLN A 272 -2.17 -0.77 -3.92
CA GLN A 272 -0.97 -0.19 -4.50
C GLN A 272 -0.31 -1.16 -5.50
N LEU A 273 -0.19 -2.45 -5.15
CA LEU A 273 0.53 -3.43 -5.96
C LEU A 273 -0.13 -3.74 -7.30
N ILE A 274 -1.45 -3.85 -7.36
CA ILE A 274 -2.13 -4.22 -8.60
C ILE A 274 -2.04 -3.09 -9.64
N PRO A 275 -2.35 -1.82 -9.30
CA PRO A 275 -2.10 -0.71 -10.23
C PRO A 275 -0.63 -0.56 -10.60
N LEU A 276 0.29 -0.72 -9.65
CA LEU A 276 1.73 -0.67 -9.92
C LEU A 276 2.14 -1.75 -10.92
N TYR A 277 1.64 -2.97 -10.77
CA TYR A 277 1.95 -4.08 -11.68
C TYR A 277 1.43 -3.81 -13.10
N GLU A 278 0.19 -3.33 -13.24
CA GLU A 278 -0.35 -2.91 -14.54
C GLU A 278 0.52 -1.81 -15.17
N PHE A 279 0.84 -0.77 -14.40
CA PHE A 279 1.57 0.37 -14.91
C PHE A 279 3.04 0.05 -15.23
N ALA A 280 3.73 -0.70 -14.38
CA ALA A 280 5.13 -1.09 -14.58
C ALA A 280 5.32 -1.97 -15.84
N ASN A 281 4.31 -2.76 -16.22
CA ASN A 281 4.34 -3.54 -17.46
C ASN A 281 4.27 -2.67 -18.74
N THR A 282 3.91 -1.39 -18.60
CA THR A 282 3.90 -0.42 -19.72
C THR A 282 5.17 0.45 -19.76
N ASN A 283 6.13 0.22 -18.88
CA ASN A 283 7.38 1.00 -18.81
C ASN A 283 8.28 0.75 -20.02
N TRP A 284 9.00 1.78 -20.48
CA TRP A 284 9.96 1.62 -21.59
C TRP A 284 11.14 0.68 -21.26
N ARG A 285 11.46 0.49 -19.97
CA ARG A 285 12.46 -0.47 -19.47
C ARG A 285 11.92 -1.87 -19.19
N ALA A 286 10.78 -2.26 -19.78
CA ALA A 286 10.22 -3.59 -19.56
C ALA A 286 11.12 -4.73 -20.10
N GLU A 287 12.06 -4.42 -21.00
CA GLU A 287 13.05 -5.38 -21.51
C GLU A 287 14.10 -5.76 -20.45
N ARG A 288 14.44 -7.05 -20.43
CA ARG A 288 15.34 -7.64 -19.42
C ARG A 288 16.77 -7.21 -19.71
N ALA A 289 17.42 -6.54 -18.76
CA ALA A 289 18.86 -6.30 -18.81
C ALA A 289 19.58 -7.66 -18.76
N ASP A 290 20.59 -7.86 -19.61
CA ASP A 290 21.39 -9.08 -19.55
C ASP A 290 22.17 -9.17 -18.23
N LEU A 291 22.60 -10.38 -17.87
CA LEU A 291 23.31 -10.60 -16.60
C LEU A 291 24.60 -9.77 -16.52
N SER A 292 25.32 -9.58 -17.64
CA SER A 292 26.51 -8.74 -17.71
C SER A 292 26.23 -7.30 -17.33
N THR A 293 25.15 -6.70 -17.87
CA THR A 293 24.76 -5.34 -17.52
C THR A 293 24.38 -5.25 -16.05
N VAL A 294 23.57 -6.16 -15.52
CA VAL A 294 23.19 -6.15 -14.09
C VAL A 294 24.43 -6.24 -13.18
N LEU A 295 25.37 -7.13 -13.49
CA LEU A 295 26.60 -7.30 -12.71
C LEU A 295 27.54 -6.09 -12.79
N SER A 296 27.46 -5.27 -13.84
CA SER A 296 28.25 -4.04 -13.96
C SER A 296 27.91 -3.01 -12.88
N TYR A 297 26.70 -3.06 -12.32
CA TYR A 297 26.25 -2.23 -11.21
C TYR A 297 26.69 -2.76 -9.84
N ALA A 298 27.38 -3.89 -9.74
CA ALA A 298 27.83 -4.43 -8.46
C ALA A 298 28.96 -3.59 -7.82
N HIS A 299 29.16 -3.77 -6.50
CA HIS A 299 30.33 -3.20 -5.83
C HIS A 299 31.63 -3.83 -6.33
N ARG A 300 32.72 -3.07 -6.33
CA ARG A 300 34.06 -3.59 -6.63
C ARG A 300 34.74 -4.02 -5.34
N PHE A 301 35.59 -5.05 -5.37
CA PHE A 301 36.29 -5.55 -4.16
C PHE A 301 37.03 -4.47 -3.36
N ARG A 302 37.56 -3.45 -4.03
CA ARG A 302 38.21 -2.31 -3.36
C ARG A 302 37.27 -1.49 -2.45
N ASP A 303 35.96 -1.61 -2.63
CA ASP A 303 34.97 -0.89 -1.82
C ASP A 303 34.90 -1.44 -0.38
N PHE A 304 35.49 -2.62 -0.11
CA PHE A 304 35.66 -3.14 1.26
C PHE A 304 36.36 -2.15 2.20
N VAL A 305 37.22 -1.27 1.67
CA VAL A 305 37.87 -0.21 2.47
C VAL A 305 36.85 0.69 3.16
N GLN A 306 35.66 0.89 2.59
CA GLN A 306 34.60 1.73 3.17
C GLN A 306 34.00 1.15 4.46
N TYR A 307 34.16 -0.16 4.72
CA TYR A 307 33.79 -0.75 6.02
C TYR A 307 34.77 -0.36 7.14
N LEU A 308 35.96 0.12 6.81
CA LEU A 308 36.99 0.57 7.75
C LEU A 308 37.11 2.10 7.77
N MET A 309 37.03 2.71 6.59
CA MET A 309 37.18 4.14 6.35
C MET A 309 36.04 4.61 5.43
N PRO A 310 34.88 5.02 5.97
CA PRO A 310 33.66 5.30 5.19
C PRO A 310 33.87 6.31 4.07
N ASN A 311 34.57 7.41 4.38
CA ASN A 311 34.85 8.50 3.45
C ASN A 311 36.21 8.33 2.75
N PHE A 312 36.70 7.08 2.60
CA PHE A 312 37.95 6.82 1.90
C PHE A 312 37.93 7.35 0.47
N TYR A 313 36.79 7.27 -0.24
CA TYR A 313 36.62 7.81 -1.59
C TYR A 313 36.11 9.25 -1.62
N GLY A 314 36.12 9.94 -0.49
CA GLY A 314 35.55 11.28 -0.39
C GLY A 314 34.11 11.28 0.13
N SER A 315 33.55 12.48 0.26
CA SER A 315 32.12 12.72 0.44
C SER A 315 31.74 13.96 -0.38
N PRO A 316 30.60 13.93 -1.11
CA PRO A 316 30.14 15.09 -1.89
C PRO A 316 29.75 16.30 -1.01
N ALA A 317 29.61 16.11 0.30
CA ALA A 317 29.36 17.17 1.28
C ALA A 317 30.65 17.75 1.91
N HIS A 318 31.84 17.22 1.55
CA HIS A 318 33.11 17.73 2.05
C HIS A 318 33.66 18.83 1.14
N HIS A 319 33.31 20.08 1.47
CA HIS A 319 33.80 21.29 0.80
C HIS A 319 35.11 21.84 1.39
N THR A 320 35.63 21.20 2.44
CA THR A 320 36.85 21.62 3.12
C THR A 320 37.63 20.40 3.60
N TYR A 321 38.95 20.53 3.74
CA TYR A 321 39.77 19.56 4.46
C TYR A 321 40.74 20.26 5.42
N PHE A 322 41.18 19.54 6.45
CA PHE A 322 42.15 20.06 7.41
C PHE A 322 43.58 19.72 6.97
N ASP A 323 44.43 20.74 6.82
CA ASP A 323 45.85 20.56 6.52
C ASP A 323 46.65 20.33 7.81
N TRP A 324 47.12 19.10 7.99
CA TRP A 324 47.88 18.66 9.17
C TRP A 324 49.35 19.14 9.20
N PHE A 325 49.77 19.93 8.20
CA PHE A 325 51.07 20.60 8.17
C PHE A 325 50.97 22.05 8.62
N SER A 326 50.01 22.81 8.06
CA SER A 326 49.80 24.22 8.39
C SER A 326 48.83 24.43 9.56
N THR A 327 48.09 23.40 9.97
CA THR A 327 47.01 23.45 10.98
C THR A 327 45.86 24.38 10.60
N GLN A 328 45.61 24.55 9.31
CA GLN A 328 44.53 25.37 8.77
C GLN A 328 43.49 24.51 8.04
N THR A 329 42.24 24.95 8.05
CA THR A 329 41.19 24.38 7.21
C THR A 329 41.26 25.03 5.84
N VAL A 330 41.38 24.21 4.80
CA VAL A 330 41.45 24.66 3.40
C VAL A 330 40.06 24.49 2.78
N SER A 331 39.53 25.57 2.20
CA SER A 331 38.22 25.62 1.53
C SER A 331 38.30 25.84 0.02
N GLU A 332 39.46 26.26 -0.48
CA GLU A 332 39.71 26.47 -1.91
C GLU A 332 40.87 25.56 -2.32
N PHE A 333 40.59 24.64 -3.24
CA PHE A 333 41.58 23.67 -3.70
C PHE A 333 41.28 23.24 -5.14
N ASN A 334 42.33 22.77 -5.81
CA ASN A 334 42.30 22.38 -7.21
C ASN A 334 42.48 20.87 -7.36
N ASN A 335 42.03 20.32 -8.48
CA ASN A 335 42.38 18.97 -8.90
C ASN A 335 43.80 18.90 -9.49
N ALA A 336 44.24 17.70 -9.91
CA ALA A 336 45.58 17.51 -10.47
C ALA A 336 45.82 18.27 -11.79
N ALA A 337 44.75 18.68 -12.49
CA ALA A 337 44.82 19.50 -13.69
C ALA A 337 44.88 21.01 -13.38
N GLY A 338 44.90 21.40 -12.11
CA GLY A 338 44.89 22.80 -11.68
C GLY A 338 43.52 23.47 -11.77
N GLN A 339 42.44 22.70 -11.98
CA GLN A 339 41.08 23.23 -12.06
C GLN A 339 40.48 23.33 -10.65
N PRO A 340 39.76 24.40 -10.32
CA PRO A 340 39.09 24.54 -9.03
C PRO A 340 38.01 23.47 -8.86
N ILE A 341 37.96 22.86 -7.68
CA ILE A 341 36.93 21.89 -7.29
C ILE A 341 36.24 22.35 -6.01
N SER A 342 34.94 22.07 -5.90
CA SER A 342 34.11 22.54 -4.79
C SER A 342 33.80 21.47 -3.74
N TYR A 343 34.15 20.21 -3.99
CA TYR A 343 33.95 19.09 -3.08
C TYR A 343 35.01 17.99 -3.29
N ILE A 344 35.14 17.09 -2.31
CA ILE A 344 36.10 15.98 -2.34
C ILE A 344 35.34 14.66 -2.47
N ASP A 345 35.10 14.17 -3.69
CA ASP A 345 34.56 12.84 -3.99
C ASP A 345 35.11 12.35 -5.34
N TRP A 346 35.58 11.11 -5.41
CA TRP A 346 36.10 10.49 -6.63
C TRP A 346 35.68 9.02 -6.79
N GLY A 347 34.70 8.57 -6.00
CA GLY A 347 34.18 7.22 -6.12
C GLY A 347 33.70 6.92 -7.54
N ILE A 348 33.87 5.68 -8.01
CA ILE A 348 33.30 5.24 -9.30
C ILE A 348 31.76 5.13 -9.20
N LYS A 349 31.23 4.99 -7.99
CA LYS A 349 29.82 4.80 -7.74
C LYS A 349 29.29 5.95 -6.90
N ASN A 350 28.05 6.36 -7.21
CA ASN A 350 27.33 7.39 -6.47
C ASN A 350 27.32 7.06 -4.96
N TYR A 351 27.78 8.01 -4.13
CA TYR A 351 27.89 7.85 -2.68
C TYR A 351 26.58 7.39 -2.02
N VAL A 352 25.44 7.94 -2.48
CA VAL A 352 24.09 7.59 -1.97
C VAL A 352 23.82 6.09 -2.12
N GLU A 353 24.35 5.48 -3.18
CA GLU A 353 24.17 4.08 -3.53
C GLU A 353 25.30 3.18 -3.02
N SER A 354 26.39 3.75 -2.49
CA SER A 354 27.60 3.02 -2.11
C SER A 354 27.97 3.11 -0.63
N ALA A 355 27.13 3.69 0.23
CA ALA A 355 27.43 3.83 1.65
C ALA A 355 27.42 2.47 2.40
N LEU A 356 28.61 1.89 2.61
CA LEU A 356 28.79 0.54 3.18
C LEU A 356 29.03 0.48 4.71
N TYR A 357 29.07 1.60 5.42
CA TYR A 357 29.61 1.62 6.79
C TYR A 357 28.65 1.14 7.88
N VAL A 358 29.16 0.33 8.81
CA VAL A 358 28.42 -0.25 9.96
C VAL A 358 29.15 -0.11 11.30
N GLY A 359 30.28 0.60 11.32
CA GLY A 359 31.11 0.83 12.52
C GLY A 359 32.17 -0.24 12.79
N ILE A 360 33.28 0.17 13.41
CA ILE A 360 34.41 -0.72 13.73
C ILE A 360 34.09 -1.68 14.88
N LEU A 361 33.46 -1.18 15.95
CA LEU A 361 33.09 -2.04 17.08
C LEU A 361 32.05 -3.11 16.69
N PRO A 362 30.99 -2.81 15.90
CA PRO A 362 30.07 -3.83 15.42
C PRO A 362 30.75 -4.90 14.56
N LEU A 363 31.66 -4.53 13.65
CA LEU A 363 32.47 -5.49 12.90
C LEU A 363 33.30 -6.39 13.82
N ALA A 364 33.99 -5.82 14.81
CA ALA A 364 34.78 -6.57 15.79
C ALA A 364 33.91 -7.51 16.64
N LEU A 365 32.73 -7.08 17.05
CA LEU A 365 31.77 -7.89 17.81
C LEU A 365 31.18 -9.02 16.95
N ALA A 366 30.87 -8.77 15.68
CA ALA A 366 30.41 -9.79 14.75
C ALA A 366 31.48 -10.87 14.51
N ALA A 367 32.73 -10.45 14.28
CA ALA A 367 33.87 -11.37 14.17
C ALA A 367 34.08 -12.18 15.47
N PHE A 368 33.99 -11.51 16.63
CA PHE A 368 34.09 -12.18 17.92
C PHE A 368 32.99 -13.24 18.13
N ALA A 369 31.75 -12.95 17.71
CA ALA A 369 30.64 -13.90 17.80
C ALA A 369 30.92 -15.19 17.02
N LEU A 370 31.54 -15.08 15.84
CA LEU A 370 31.87 -16.20 14.96
C LEU A 370 33.08 -17.00 15.46
N VAL A 371 34.19 -16.30 15.77
CA VAL A 371 35.43 -16.93 16.24
C VAL A 371 35.20 -17.67 17.55
N ASN A 372 34.49 -17.05 18.50
CA ASN A 372 34.17 -17.69 19.77
C ASN A 372 33.25 -18.91 19.58
N SER A 373 32.30 -18.87 18.64
CA SER A 373 31.47 -20.03 18.31
C SER A 373 32.28 -21.18 17.69
N TRP A 374 33.23 -20.88 16.80
CA TRP A 374 34.05 -21.90 16.12
C TRP A 374 35.05 -22.58 17.07
N LEU A 375 35.77 -21.80 17.87
CA LEU A 375 36.74 -22.34 18.85
C LEU A 375 36.08 -23.23 19.90
N ASN A 376 34.81 -22.99 20.22
CA ASN A 376 34.07 -23.74 21.22
C ASN A 376 33.25 -24.93 20.66
N ARG A 377 33.36 -25.24 19.35
CA ARG A 377 32.67 -26.39 18.72
C ARG A 377 33.04 -27.73 19.37
N LYS A 378 34.25 -27.87 19.95
CA LYS A 378 34.74 -29.12 20.58
C LYS A 378 34.28 -29.34 22.03
N GLN A 379 33.76 -28.31 22.71
CA GLN A 379 33.30 -28.39 24.11
C GLN A 379 31.78 -28.28 24.28
N ALA A 380 31.05 -27.95 23.21
CA ALA A 380 29.62 -28.21 23.16
C ALA A 380 29.44 -29.72 23.02
N SER A 381 29.29 -30.41 24.16
CA SER A 381 28.85 -31.80 24.12
C SER A 381 27.57 -31.87 23.29
N VAL A 382 27.41 -32.98 22.57
CA VAL A 382 26.25 -33.30 21.72
C VAL A 382 24.92 -33.35 22.52
N HIS A 383 24.92 -32.94 23.78
CA HIS A 383 23.75 -32.90 24.65
C HIS A 383 23.15 -31.49 24.77
N GLN A 384 21.90 -31.38 24.31
CA GLN A 384 20.84 -30.48 24.82
C GLN A 384 21.05 -28.97 24.67
N THR A 385 21.01 -28.44 23.44
CA THR A 385 20.35 -27.13 23.25
C THR A 385 19.31 -27.23 22.14
N ASN A 386 18.02 -27.21 22.51
CA ASN A 386 16.89 -27.10 21.58
C ASN A 386 16.82 -25.72 20.89
N GLN A 387 17.88 -24.91 20.96
CA GLN A 387 17.91 -23.56 20.42
C GLN A 387 18.37 -23.56 18.96
N PRO A 388 17.75 -22.73 18.10
CA PRO A 388 18.18 -22.60 16.70
C PRO A 388 19.58 -22.01 16.56
N PRO A 389 20.33 -22.39 15.50
CA PRO A 389 21.68 -21.91 15.26
C PRO A 389 21.65 -20.52 14.62
N TYR A 390 21.04 -19.53 15.29
CA TYR A 390 20.82 -18.18 14.73
C TYR A 390 22.10 -17.54 14.17
N ARG A 391 23.23 -17.70 14.87
CA ARG A 391 24.52 -17.18 14.39
C ARG A 391 24.94 -17.76 13.04
N VAL A 392 24.66 -19.04 12.80
CA VAL A 392 24.99 -19.70 11.52
C VAL A 392 24.03 -19.23 10.44
N ILE A 393 22.73 -19.13 10.75
CA ILE A 393 21.72 -18.64 9.81
C ILE A 393 22.09 -17.23 9.31
N PHE A 394 22.38 -16.29 10.22
CA PHE A 394 22.75 -14.93 9.83
C PHE A 394 24.15 -14.81 9.22
N PHE A 395 25.08 -15.70 9.57
CA PHE A 395 26.38 -15.74 8.91
C PHE A 395 26.28 -16.23 7.46
N VAL A 396 25.46 -17.25 7.19
CA VAL A 396 25.22 -17.72 5.83
C VAL A 396 24.50 -16.65 5.01
N LEU A 397 23.50 -15.98 5.58
CA LEU A 397 22.85 -14.83 4.93
C LEU A 397 23.88 -13.73 4.61
N LEU A 398 24.75 -13.39 5.55
CA LEU A 398 25.81 -12.40 5.35
C LEU A 398 26.74 -12.79 4.20
N LEU A 399 27.22 -14.04 4.15
CA LEU A 399 28.09 -14.52 3.09
C LEU A 399 27.40 -14.46 1.72
N ILE A 400 26.17 -14.97 1.61
CA ILE A 400 25.40 -14.95 0.36
C ILE A 400 25.12 -13.50 -0.08
N SER A 401 24.79 -12.62 0.86
CA SER A 401 24.52 -11.21 0.54
C SER A 401 25.78 -10.49 0.06
N LEU A 402 26.94 -10.79 0.65
CA LEU A 402 28.23 -10.28 0.16
C LEU A 402 28.53 -10.77 -1.25
N THR A 403 28.28 -12.05 -1.56
CA THR A 403 28.54 -12.56 -2.90
C THR A 403 27.62 -11.92 -3.93
N PHE A 404 26.37 -11.61 -3.58
CA PHE A 404 25.45 -10.86 -4.43
C PHE A 404 25.86 -9.40 -4.59
N MET A 405 26.23 -8.72 -3.50
CA MET A 405 26.62 -7.31 -3.50
C MET A 405 27.83 -7.01 -4.38
N PHE A 406 28.81 -7.91 -4.40
CA PHE A 406 30.02 -7.82 -5.25
C PHE A 406 29.85 -8.49 -6.63
N GLY A 407 28.63 -8.91 -6.99
CA GLY A 407 28.36 -9.44 -8.33
C GLY A 407 29.07 -10.76 -8.66
N LEU A 408 29.33 -11.60 -7.65
CA LEU A 408 29.93 -12.91 -7.87
C LEU A 408 28.96 -13.85 -8.61
N PRO A 409 29.45 -14.93 -9.27
CA PRO A 409 28.62 -15.83 -10.09
C PRO A 409 27.39 -16.41 -9.38
N THR A 410 27.39 -16.46 -8.05
CA THR A 410 26.22 -16.87 -7.26
C THR A 410 24.98 -16.01 -7.51
N TYR A 411 25.12 -14.74 -7.94
CA TYR A 411 23.99 -13.87 -8.25
C TYR A 411 23.11 -14.43 -9.38
N ALA A 412 23.68 -15.23 -10.29
CA ALA A 412 22.94 -15.89 -11.35
C ALA A 412 21.79 -16.76 -10.81
N ALA A 413 21.92 -17.31 -9.60
CA ALA A 413 20.87 -18.14 -8.99
C ALA A 413 19.58 -17.36 -8.69
N ILE A 414 19.69 -16.07 -8.32
CA ILE A 414 18.53 -15.23 -8.05
C ILE A 414 18.04 -14.50 -9.30
N TYR A 415 18.92 -14.24 -10.27
CA TYR A 415 18.59 -13.61 -11.55
C TYR A 415 17.55 -14.41 -12.37
N ILE A 416 17.49 -15.74 -12.18
CA ILE A 416 16.52 -16.63 -12.86
C ILE A 416 15.10 -16.45 -12.30
N LEU A 417 14.94 -15.90 -11.09
CA LEU A 417 13.61 -15.73 -10.49
C LEU A 417 12.79 -14.67 -11.26
N PRO A 418 11.48 -14.91 -11.47
CA PRO A 418 10.62 -13.95 -12.17
C PRO A 418 10.68 -12.56 -11.53
N GLY A 419 10.90 -11.52 -12.35
CA GLY A 419 10.96 -10.12 -11.91
C GLY A 419 12.32 -9.64 -11.39
N ILE A 420 13.25 -10.53 -11.01
CA ILE A 420 14.60 -10.12 -10.54
C ILE A 420 15.46 -9.60 -11.67
N ASN A 421 15.26 -10.10 -12.89
CA ASN A 421 15.94 -9.63 -14.10
C ASN A 421 15.54 -8.21 -14.57
N GLN A 422 14.56 -7.59 -13.90
CA GLN A 422 14.24 -6.17 -14.06
C GLN A 422 14.93 -5.30 -12.98
N LEU A 423 15.63 -5.90 -12.01
CA LEU A 423 16.38 -5.20 -10.96
C LEU A 423 17.84 -5.02 -11.36
N ASN A 424 18.26 -3.77 -11.58
CA ASN A 424 19.62 -3.42 -12.03
C ASN A 424 20.58 -3.06 -10.88
N SER A 425 20.41 -3.66 -9.71
CA SER A 425 20.99 -3.11 -8.47
C SER A 425 21.53 -4.15 -7.47
N PRO A 426 22.42 -5.08 -7.88
CA PRO A 426 23.05 -6.05 -6.98
C PRO A 426 23.70 -5.43 -5.75
N PHE A 427 24.19 -4.19 -5.84
CA PHE A 427 24.76 -3.45 -4.73
C PHE A 427 23.81 -3.22 -3.54
N ARG A 428 22.50 -3.16 -3.76
CA ARG A 428 21.50 -2.93 -2.70
C ARG A 428 21.39 -4.12 -1.73
N TRP A 429 22.04 -5.26 -2.02
CA TRP A 429 22.26 -6.33 -1.05
C TRP A 429 23.07 -5.89 0.18
N VAL A 430 23.69 -4.70 0.18
CA VAL A 430 24.21 -4.02 1.39
C VAL A 430 23.18 -3.98 2.52
N TYR A 431 21.89 -3.90 2.18
CA TYR A 431 20.79 -3.96 3.13
C TYR A 431 20.80 -5.25 3.97
N ALA A 432 20.96 -6.40 3.31
CA ALA A 432 21.04 -7.71 3.98
C ALA A 432 22.39 -7.92 4.69
N VAL A 433 23.48 -7.38 4.14
CA VAL A 433 24.81 -7.38 4.77
C VAL A 433 24.77 -6.63 6.11
N THR A 434 24.18 -5.43 6.11
CA THR A 434 23.99 -4.59 7.30
C THR A 434 23.18 -5.33 8.37
N LEU A 435 22.06 -5.94 7.98
CA LEU A 435 21.25 -6.76 8.89
C LEU A 435 22.09 -7.89 9.51
N GLY A 436 22.82 -8.65 8.68
CA GLY A 436 23.66 -9.76 9.12
C GLY A 436 24.73 -9.33 10.13
N ILE A 437 25.45 -8.24 9.86
CA ILE A 437 26.47 -7.68 10.75
C ILE A 437 25.84 -7.19 12.06
N ALA A 438 24.76 -6.42 11.99
CA ALA A 438 24.09 -5.90 13.18
C ALA A 438 23.58 -7.02 14.11
N VAL A 439 23.01 -8.09 13.55
CA VAL A 439 22.55 -9.25 14.33
C VAL A 439 23.74 -10.00 14.96
N LEU A 440 24.80 -10.28 14.19
CA LEU A 440 25.99 -10.95 14.70
C LEU A 440 26.72 -10.12 15.75
N ALA A 441 26.80 -8.80 15.60
CA ALA A 441 27.34 -7.88 16.59
C ALA A 441 26.55 -7.94 17.91
N GLY A 442 25.22 -8.01 17.84
CA GLY A 442 24.38 -8.18 19.03
C GLY A 442 24.61 -9.52 19.75
N PHE A 443 24.83 -10.61 18.99
CA PHE A 443 25.26 -11.89 19.56
C PHE A 443 26.67 -11.83 20.15
N GLY A 444 27.58 -11.06 19.53
CA GLY A 444 28.94 -10.80 20.02
C GLY A 444 28.92 -10.10 21.38
N ALA A 445 28.20 -8.98 21.48
CA ALA A 445 28.02 -8.24 22.72
C ALA A 445 27.33 -9.07 23.81
N SER A 446 26.35 -9.89 23.45
CA SER A 446 25.70 -10.80 24.41
C SER A 446 26.64 -11.88 24.91
N THR A 447 27.49 -12.42 24.04
CA THR A 447 28.53 -13.38 24.42
C THR A 447 29.52 -12.71 25.36
N LEU A 448 29.94 -11.48 25.05
CA LEU A 448 30.85 -10.71 25.87
C LEU A 448 30.29 -10.45 27.28
N ALA A 449 28.99 -10.16 27.39
CA ALA A 449 28.29 -10.01 28.66
C ALA A 449 28.14 -11.31 29.46
N ALA A 450 28.10 -12.47 28.79
CA ALA A 450 27.83 -13.77 29.41
C ALA A 450 29.07 -14.57 29.85
N LEU A 451 30.29 -14.12 29.53
CA LEU A 451 31.52 -14.88 29.80
C LEU A 451 31.84 -14.94 31.30
N ALA A 452 31.55 -16.10 31.89
CA ALA A 452 31.95 -16.54 33.23
C ALA A 452 33.50 -16.62 33.40
N PRO A 453 34.03 -16.69 34.64
CA PRO A 453 35.45 -16.46 34.96
C PRO A 453 36.47 -17.36 34.25
N LYS A 454 36.06 -18.49 33.68
CA LYS A 454 36.98 -19.51 33.12
C LYS A 454 37.48 -19.23 31.69
N ARG A 455 36.97 -18.23 30.97
CA ARG A 455 37.21 -18.08 29.50
C ARG A 455 37.70 -16.69 29.05
N HIS A 456 38.66 -16.13 29.77
CA HIS A 456 39.26 -14.81 29.49
C HIS A 456 40.18 -14.74 28.26
N GLN A 457 40.65 -15.86 27.69
CA GLN A 457 41.71 -15.84 26.67
C GLN A 457 41.26 -15.25 25.32
N SER A 458 40.08 -15.64 24.79
CA SER A 458 39.61 -15.10 23.50
C SER A 458 39.30 -13.60 23.60
N VAL A 459 38.66 -13.16 24.68
CA VAL A 459 38.39 -11.73 24.95
C VAL A 459 39.70 -10.96 25.09
N GLN A 460 40.70 -11.53 25.77
CA GLN A 460 42.03 -10.94 25.90
C GLN A 460 42.73 -10.80 24.54
N ARG A 461 42.69 -11.84 23.70
CA ARG A 461 43.27 -11.80 22.35
C ARG A 461 42.63 -10.72 21.49
N PHE A 462 41.30 -10.64 21.48
CA PHE A 462 40.58 -9.58 20.76
C PHE A 462 40.89 -8.19 21.32
N SER A 463 40.88 -8.04 22.66
CA SER A 463 41.21 -6.77 23.31
C SER A 463 42.61 -6.27 22.98
N TYR A 464 43.64 -7.09 23.23
CA TYR A 464 45.03 -6.71 22.96
C TYR A 464 45.34 -6.66 21.46
N GLY A 465 44.69 -7.50 20.65
CA GLY A 465 44.81 -7.43 19.19
C GLY A 465 44.28 -6.10 18.63
N LEU A 466 43.10 -5.66 19.08
CA LEU A 466 42.52 -4.37 18.66
C LEU A 466 43.28 -3.19 19.25
N ILE A 467 43.70 -3.23 20.52
CA ILE A 467 44.54 -2.17 21.12
C ILE A 467 45.88 -2.09 20.37
N GLY A 468 46.52 -3.23 20.10
CA GLY A 468 47.76 -3.30 19.36
C GLY A 468 47.60 -2.78 17.93
N ALA A 469 46.55 -3.19 17.22
CA ALA A 469 46.24 -2.72 15.88
C ALA A 469 45.96 -1.20 15.86
N GLY A 470 45.10 -0.70 16.74
CA GLY A 470 44.82 0.73 16.85
C GLY A 470 46.07 1.56 17.20
N THR A 471 46.88 1.09 18.16
CA THR A 471 48.15 1.74 18.51
C THR A 471 49.15 1.71 17.36
N ALA A 472 49.22 0.59 16.62
CA ALA A 472 50.08 0.48 15.44
C ALA A 472 49.62 1.38 14.30
N ILE A 473 48.31 1.51 14.05
CA ILE A 473 47.74 2.43 13.06
C ILE A 473 48.07 3.88 13.44
N LEU A 474 47.83 4.27 14.69
CA LEU A 474 48.14 5.62 15.17
C LEU A 474 49.64 5.91 15.18
N GLY A 475 50.46 4.93 15.55
CA GLY A 475 51.92 5.01 15.49
C GLY A 475 52.42 5.12 14.05
N ALA A 476 51.88 4.34 13.12
CA ALA A 476 52.19 4.43 11.69
C ALA A 476 51.74 5.77 11.11
N LEU A 477 50.58 6.30 11.52
CA LEU A 477 50.11 7.63 11.14
C LEU A 477 51.08 8.72 11.62
N LEU A 478 51.50 8.68 12.89
CA LEU A 478 52.52 9.59 13.42
C LEU A 478 53.87 9.46 12.70
N LEU A 479 54.35 8.23 12.45
CA LEU A 479 55.59 7.99 11.71
C LEU A 479 55.48 8.51 10.27
N SER A 480 54.35 8.28 9.60
CA SER A 480 54.11 8.81 8.25
C SER A 480 54.16 10.34 8.20
N ARG A 481 53.76 11.00 9.29
CA ARG A 481 53.81 12.46 9.40
C ARG A 481 55.22 12.99 9.66
N ILE A 482 56.02 12.24 10.43
CA ILE A 482 57.43 12.56 10.72
C ILE A 482 58.30 12.33 9.48
N PHE A 483 58.08 11.20 8.80
CA PHE A 483 58.83 10.79 7.60
C PHE A 483 58.06 11.11 6.31
N PHE A 484 57.31 12.21 6.29
CA PHE A 484 56.45 12.57 5.16
C PHE A 484 57.25 12.76 3.87
N ALA A 485 58.40 13.45 3.95
CA ALA A 485 59.25 13.72 2.78
C ALA A 485 59.74 12.43 2.07
N GLN A 486 59.87 11.32 2.81
CA GLN A 486 60.26 10.02 2.22
C GLN A 486 59.08 9.30 1.55
N ILE A 487 57.84 9.53 1.99
CA ILE A 487 56.64 8.85 1.47
C ILE A 487 55.87 9.69 0.45
N GLU A 488 56.07 11.01 0.39
CA GLU A 488 55.40 11.92 -0.54
C GLU A 488 55.48 11.44 -2.00
N PRO A 489 56.65 11.03 -2.55
CA PRO A 489 56.73 10.52 -3.92
C PRO A 489 55.92 9.23 -4.15
N LEU A 490 55.72 8.42 -3.10
CA LEU A 490 54.89 7.22 -3.17
C LEU A 490 53.40 7.61 -3.20
N LEU A 491 53.00 8.59 -2.40
CA LEU A 491 51.63 9.10 -2.37
C LEU A 491 51.23 9.73 -3.70
N ASP A 492 52.13 10.47 -4.34
CA ASP A 492 51.92 11.00 -5.69
C ASP A 492 51.69 9.87 -6.70
N ARG A 493 52.49 8.80 -6.64
CA ARG A 493 52.26 7.63 -7.50
C ARG A 493 50.92 6.95 -7.20
N ILE A 494 50.52 6.87 -5.93
CA ILE A 494 49.22 6.30 -5.54
C ILE A 494 48.09 7.12 -6.13
N VAL A 495 48.08 8.44 -5.96
CA VAL A 495 47.03 9.32 -6.51
C VAL A 495 46.97 9.20 -8.03
N ASN A 496 48.12 9.22 -8.71
CA ASN A 496 48.18 9.11 -10.17
C ASN A 496 47.80 7.71 -10.71
N SER A 497 47.97 6.65 -9.92
CA SER A 497 47.59 5.28 -10.31
C SER A 497 46.15 4.91 -9.95
N MET A 498 45.54 5.62 -8.99
CA MET A 498 44.20 5.34 -8.52
C MET A 498 43.17 6.00 -9.43
N ALA A 499 42.30 5.17 -10.03
CA ALA A 499 41.26 5.65 -10.94
C ALA A 499 40.42 6.77 -10.30
N LEU A 500 40.30 7.89 -11.03
CA LEU A 500 39.57 9.12 -10.69
C LEU A 500 40.12 9.94 -9.51
N ALA A 501 41.12 9.46 -8.75
CA ALA A 501 41.63 10.21 -7.59
C ALA A 501 42.23 11.57 -7.98
N ASN A 502 42.82 11.67 -9.16
CA ASN A 502 43.34 12.91 -9.73
C ASN A 502 42.25 13.96 -10.04
N GLN A 503 40.97 13.59 -10.05
CA GLN A 503 39.85 14.53 -10.18
C GLN A 503 39.51 15.21 -8.85
N ALA A 504 39.82 14.57 -7.71
CA ALA A 504 39.53 15.11 -6.37
C ALA A 504 40.75 15.63 -5.62
N PHE A 505 41.98 15.28 -6.04
CA PHE A 505 43.21 15.71 -5.38
C PHE A 505 44.21 16.31 -6.37
N SER A 506 44.86 17.40 -5.96
CA SER A 506 45.96 18.02 -6.70
C SER A 506 47.22 17.17 -6.72
N ASP A 507 47.55 16.58 -5.59
CA ASP A 507 48.80 15.85 -5.35
C ASP A 507 48.66 14.84 -4.20
N GLY A 508 49.74 14.09 -3.94
CA GLY A 508 49.84 13.14 -2.84
C GLY A 508 49.74 13.79 -1.46
N ARG A 509 50.06 15.08 -1.32
CA ARG A 509 49.99 15.81 -0.05
C ARG A 509 48.57 16.16 0.34
N MET A 510 47.77 16.67 -0.60
CA MET A 510 46.34 16.91 -0.39
C MET A 510 45.62 15.59 -0.06
N PHE A 511 45.92 14.53 -0.82
CA PHE A 511 45.41 13.19 -0.54
C PHE A 511 45.78 12.72 0.87
N TYR A 512 47.04 12.89 1.27
CA TYR A 512 47.49 12.54 2.62
C TYR A 512 46.73 13.31 3.70
N ASN A 513 46.60 14.63 3.57
CA ASN A 513 45.89 15.47 4.55
C ASN A 513 44.43 15.05 4.72
N TYR A 514 43.73 14.78 3.61
CA TYR A 514 42.35 14.30 3.66
C TYR A 514 42.26 12.90 4.31
N GLN A 515 43.13 11.97 3.90
CA GLN A 515 43.12 10.61 4.45
C GLN A 515 43.62 10.54 5.90
N PHE A 516 44.43 11.49 6.35
CA PHE A 516 44.95 11.52 7.70
C PHE A 516 43.82 11.48 8.73
N THR A 517 42.77 12.29 8.51
CA THR A 517 41.58 12.34 9.38
C THR A 517 40.81 11.01 9.38
N ASN A 518 40.69 10.37 8.21
CA ASN A 518 40.01 9.08 8.08
C ASN A 518 40.81 7.95 8.78
N VAL A 519 42.13 7.91 8.61
CA VAL A 519 43.02 6.92 9.25
C VAL A 519 43.10 7.15 10.76
N LEU A 520 43.13 8.42 11.19
CA LEU A 520 43.08 8.80 12.61
C LEU A 520 41.80 8.28 13.25
N THR A 521 40.65 8.55 12.62
CA THR A 521 39.34 8.08 13.10
C THR A 521 39.31 6.56 13.16
N PHE A 522 39.74 5.87 12.10
CA PHE A 522 39.83 4.41 12.09
C PHE A 522 40.71 3.85 13.22
N GLY A 523 41.89 4.44 13.44
CA GLY A 523 42.81 4.07 14.52
C GLY A 523 42.21 4.28 15.91
N LEU A 524 41.56 5.42 16.15
CA LEU A 524 40.89 5.75 17.41
C LEU A 524 39.69 4.83 17.68
N MET A 525 38.84 4.55 16.67
CA MET A 525 37.71 3.65 16.81
C MET A 525 38.15 2.20 17.04
N THR A 526 39.24 1.77 16.39
CA THR A 526 39.85 0.45 16.62
C THR A 526 40.42 0.32 18.04
N LEU A 527 41.13 1.35 18.52
CA LEU A 527 41.65 1.41 19.88
C LEU A 527 40.50 1.42 20.91
N GLY A 528 39.47 2.23 20.67
CA GLY A 528 38.25 2.30 21.47
C GLY A 528 37.52 0.96 21.55
N ALA A 529 37.40 0.25 20.42
CA ALA A 529 36.82 -1.09 20.38
C ALA A 529 37.63 -2.06 21.26
N GLY A 530 38.96 -2.04 21.17
CA GLY A 530 39.84 -2.82 22.05
C GLY A 530 39.68 -2.46 23.53
N GLY A 531 39.47 -1.18 23.84
CA GLY A 531 39.13 -0.65 25.16
C GLY A 531 37.79 -1.16 25.71
N VAL A 532 36.76 -1.28 24.87
CA VAL A 532 35.46 -1.88 25.25
C VAL A 532 35.65 -3.35 25.64
N PHE A 533 36.38 -4.14 24.84
CA PHE A 533 36.70 -5.53 25.19
C PHE A 533 37.53 -5.63 26.48
N TRP A 534 38.44 -4.69 26.73
CA TRP A 534 39.23 -4.61 27.96
C TRP A 534 38.37 -4.32 29.19
N LEU A 535 37.48 -3.32 29.12
CA LEU A 535 36.54 -2.97 30.18
C LEU A 535 35.58 -4.12 30.49
N ALA A 536 35.03 -4.75 29.45
CA ALA A 536 34.17 -5.92 29.59
C ALA A 536 34.89 -7.08 30.28
N ARG A 537 36.15 -7.34 29.93
CA ARG A 537 36.99 -8.34 30.60
C ARG A 537 37.24 -8.02 32.07
N ARG A 538 37.48 -6.75 32.42
CA ARG A 538 37.69 -6.31 33.81
C ARG A 538 36.43 -6.48 34.65
N SER A 539 35.25 -6.31 34.05
CA SER A 539 33.97 -6.53 34.73
C SER A 539 33.76 -7.99 35.17
N SER A 540 34.35 -8.98 34.49
CA SER A 540 34.18 -10.41 34.81
C SER A 540 35.27 -11.01 35.71
N LYS A 541 36.42 -10.35 35.89
CA LYS A 541 37.60 -10.89 36.60
C LYS A 541 37.46 -10.98 38.13
N PHE A 542 36.41 -10.39 38.73
CA PHE A 542 36.22 -10.30 40.19
C PHE A 542 34.99 -11.08 40.71
N ALA A 543 34.38 -11.95 39.90
CA ALA A 543 33.12 -12.63 40.20
C ALA A 543 33.22 -13.82 41.21
N GLN A 544 34.17 -13.79 42.14
CA GLN A 544 34.24 -14.72 43.28
C GLN A 544 34.07 -13.90 44.58
N GLY A 545 32.89 -13.99 45.19
CA GLY A 545 32.53 -13.31 46.45
C GLY A 545 31.54 -12.16 46.24
N ASP A 546 30.65 -11.95 47.22
CA ASP A 546 29.47 -11.06 47.20
C ASP A 546 29.57 -9.82 46.31
N THR A 547 28.54 -9.60 45.50
CA THR A 547 28.49 -8.60 44.42
C THR A 547 28.80 -7.18 44.90
N LEU A 548 30.06 -6.77 44.81
CA LEU A 548 30.51 -5.40 45.13
C LEU A 548 29.87 -4.38 44.15
N PRO A 549 29.42 -3.19 44.62
CA PRO A 549 28.85 -2.12 43.80
C PRO A 549 29.70 -1.74 42.58
N ARG A 550 31.04 -1.84 42.73
CA ARG A 550 32.04 -1.55 41.68
C ARG A 550 31.92 -2.46 40.45
N GLN A 551 31.45 -3.70 40.59
CA GLN A 551 31.31 -4.63 39.46
C GLN A 551 30.14 -4.28 38.57
N ARG A 552 28.98 -3.96 39.17
CA ARG A 552 27.81 -3.46 38.42
C ARG A 552 28.15 -2.16 37.69
N TYR A 553 28.90 -1.26 38.35
CA TYR A 553 29.39 -0.05 37.72
C TYR A 553 30.24 -0.33 36.48
N LEU A 554 31.27 -1.18 36.57
CA LEU A 554 32.11 -1.53 35.41
C LEU A 554 31.33 -2.24 34.30
N ALA A 555 30.34 -3.06 34.65
CA ALA A 555 29.44 -3.69 33.69
C ALA A 555 28.59 -2.65 32.94
N TYR A 556 27.96 -1.72 33.64
CA TYR A 556 27.20 -0.63 33.00
C TYR A 556 28.09 0.31 32.20
N LEU A 557 29.30 0.58 32.69
CA LEU A 557 30.28 1.43 32.03
C LEU A 557 30.65 0.88 30.66
N TRP A 558 31.08 -0.38 30.54
CA TRP A 558 31.45 -0.91 29.22
C TRP A 558 30.24 -1.00 28.27
N GLN A 559 29.04 -1.29 28.79
CA GLN A 559 27.82 -1.34 27.98
C GLN A 559 27.47 0.03 27.42
N PHE A 560 27.52 1.06 28.26
CA PHE A 560 27.34 2.45 27.87
C PHE A 560 28.42 2.88 26.87
N THR A 561 29.70 2.62 27.18
CA THR A 561 30.82 2.94 26.29
C THR A 561 30.69 2.22 24.94
N ALA A 562 30.23 0.97 24.91
CA ALA A 562 29.99 0.26 23.65
C ALA A 562 28.93 0.95 22.79
N VAL A 563 27.78 1.29 23.38
CA VAL A 563 26.69 1.97 22.67
C VAL A 563 27.10 3.37 22.23
N ALA A 564 27.76 4.13 23.11
CA ALA A 564 28.26 5.46 22.83
C ALA A 564 29.34 5.45 21.74
N LEU A 565 30.28 4.50 21.78
CA LEU A 565 31.33 4.37 20.76
C LEU A 565 30.72 4.04 19.39
N ILE A 566 29.74 3.12 19.32
CA ILE A 566 29.04 2.80 18.07
C ILE A 566 28.30 4.02 17.54
N ALA A 567 27.56 4.73 18.41
CA ALA A 567 26.84 5.92 18.01
C ALA A 567 27.79 7.01 17.49
N VAL A 568 28.86 7.31 18.22
CA VAL A 568 29.86 8.32 17.81
C VAL A 568 30.54 7.93 16.51
N ASP A 569 30.95 6.67 16.35
CA ASP A 569 31.59 6.15 15.15
C ASP A 569 30.70 6.31 13.90
N LEU A 570 29.45 5.85 14.00
CA LEU A 570 28.47 5.95 12.91
C LEU A 570 28.05 7.39 12.62
N LEU A 571 27.94 8.23 13.65
CA LEU A 571 27.64 9.65 13.48
C LEU A 571 28.78 10.36 12.77
N ILE A 572 30.04 10.19 13.19
CA ILE A 572 31.21 10.79 12.53
C ILE A 572 31.28 10.38 11.06
N ALA A 573 31.01 9.12 10.75
CA ALA A 573 31.07 8.60 9.40
C ALA A 573 30.15 9.33 8.39
N SER A 574 29.00 9.81 8.85
CA SER A 574 27.96 10.38 7.98
C SER A 574 27.51 11.79 8.41
N TRP A 575 28.24 12.43 9.32
CA TRP A 575 27.89 13.74 9.86
C TRP A 575 27.95 14.78 8.73
N GLY A 576 26.88 15.56 8.59
CA GLY A 576 26.81 16.58 7.55
C GLY A 576 26.59 16.04 6.14
N PHE A 577 26.38 14.73 5.92
CA PHE A 577 26.08 14.21 4.58
C PHE A 577 24.73 14.72 4.04
N ASN A 578 23.72 14.71 4.89
CA ASN A 578 22.37 15.18 4.58
C ASN A 578 22.27 16.69 4.77
N SER A 579 21.47 17.36 3.93
CA SER A 579 21.36 18.82 3.96
C SER A 579 20.66 19.34 5.22
N ALA A 580 21.08 20.54 5.63
CA ALA A 580 20.46 21.34 6.68
C ALA A 580 20.19 22.74 6.12
N SER A 581 19.39 22.77 5.06
CA SER A 581 19.23 23.93 4.18
C SER A 581 18.31 25.00 4.76
N ASP A 582 18.40 26.19 4.19
CA ASP A 582 17.50 27.30 4.52
C ASP A 582 16.16 27.14 3.80
N PRO A 583 15.05 26.86 4.51
CA PRO A 583 13.75 26.66 3.87
C PRO A 583 13.23 27.90 3.13
N LEU A 584 13.69 29.11 3.50
CA LEU A 584 13.24 30.36 2.87
C LEU A 584 13.65 30.48 1.40
N LEU A 585 14.67 29.73 0.97
CA LEU A 585 15.08 29.67 -0.43
C LEU A 585 13.99 29.11 -1.35
N LEU A 586 12.98 28.42 -0.80
CA LEU A 586 11.82 27.94 -1.55
C LEU A 586 10.74 29.01 -1.75
N ASP A 587 10.76 30.12 -1.01
CA ASP A 587 9.72 31.15 -1.06
C ASP A 587 9.91 32.10 -2.25
N PHE A 588 11.09 32.09 -2.87
CA PHE A 588 11.37 32.87 -4.06
C PHE A 588 10.80 32.18 -5.32
N THR A 589 10.05 32.95 -6.12
CA THR A 589 9.57 32.54 -7.43
C THR A 589 10.25 33.42 -8.49
N PRO A 590 11.04 32.85 -9.42
CA PRO A 590 11.69 33.62 -10.47
C PRO A 590 10.69 34.36 -11.38
N PRO A 591 11.00 35.56 -11.91
CA PRO A 591 10.10 36.36 -12.74
C PRO A 591 9.53 35.63 -13.95
N SER A 592 10.36 34.92 -14.73
CA SER A 592 9.92 34.07 -15.85
C SER A 592 8.92 32.97 -15.43
N MET A 593 9.11 32.39 -14.25
CA MET A 593 8.19 31.38 -13.73
C MET A 593 6.86 32.01 -13.27
N GLN A 594 6.93 33.17 -12.62
CA GLN A 594 5.75 33.95 -12.25
C GLN A 594 4.94 34.36 -13.49
N TRP A 595 5.62 34.77 -14.56
CA TRP A 595 4.98 35.10 -15.83
C TRP A 595 4.22 33.90 -16.42
N LEU A 596 4.81 32.71 -16.44
CA LEU A 596 4.12 31.49 -16.90
C LEU A 596 2.88 31.17 -16.05
N ILE A 597 2.98 31.32 -14.73
CA ILE A 597 1.86 31.09 -13.79
C ILE A 597 0.71 32.04 -14.09
N ASP A 598 1.00 33.31 -14.33
CA ASP A 598 -0.03 34.31 -14.59
C ASP A 598 -0.64 34.13 -15.98
N ARG A 599 0.17 33.80 -16.99
CA ARG A 599 -0.29 33.49 -18.35
C ARG A 599 -1.22 32.28 -18.39
N GLN A 600 -0.98 31.25 -17.57
CA GLN A 600 -1.83 30.07 -17.48
C GLN A 600 -3.22 30.40 -16.90
N LYS A 601 -3.31 31.39 -16.00
CA LYS A 601 -4.60 31.89 -15.48
C LYS A 601 -5.35 32.72 -16.50
N GLU A 602 -4.64 33.49 -17.33
CA GLU A 602 -5.23 34.38 -18.33
C GLU A 602 -5.67 33.65 -19.61
N ASP A 603 -4.80 32.82 -20.16
CA ASP A 603 -4.99 32.19 -21.47
C ASP A 603 -5.49 30.74 -21.40
N GLY A 604 -5.58 30.16 -20.20
CA GLY A 604 -5.88 28.75 -19.98
C GLY A 604 -4.65 27.83 -20.00
N VAL A 605 -4.90 26.53 -19.91
CA VAL A 605 -3.84 25.50 -19.77
C VAL A 605 -3.04 25.36 -21.07
N PHE A 606 -1.73 25.41 -20.95
CA PHE A 606 -0.77 25.15 -22.02
C PHE A 606 0.36 24.27 -21.50
N ARG A 607 1.18 23.71 -22.39
CA ARG A 607 2.46 23.10 -22.02
C ARG A 607 3.64 23.94 -22.47
N TYR A 608 4.76 23.79 -21.77
CA TYR A 608 6.04 24.34 -22.20
C TYR A 608 7.08 23.25 -22.46
N MET A 609 8.11 23.60 -23.22
CA MET A 609 9.31 22.79 -23.47
C MET A 609 10.55 23.69 -23.36
N THR A 610 11.72 23.09 -23.10
CA THR A 610 12.99 23.83 -23.05
C THR A 610 13.85 23.50 -24.25
N LEU A 611 14.57 24.50 -24.75
CA LEU A 611 15.63 24.34 -25.74
C LEU A 611 16.98 24.70 -25.10
N GLU A 612 17.75 23.66 -24.81
CA GLU A 612 19.01 23.70 -24.07
C GLU A 612 20.20 23.97 -25.00
N ASP A 613 21.08 24.87 -24.61
CA ASP A 613 22.40 25.05 -25.21
C ASP A 613 23.42 24.39 -24.30
N THR A 614 24.00 23.27 -24.74
CA THR A 614 24.96 22.49 -23.95
C THR A 614 26.26 23.24 -23.67
N ALA A 615 26.52 24.36 -24.35
CA ALA A 615 27.64 25.25 -24.05
C ALA A 615 27.39 26.17 -22.84
N GLN A 616 26.14 26.32 -22.40
CA GLN A 616 25.79 27.13 -21.23
C GLN A 616 26.04 26.36 -19.92
N HIS A 617 26.26 27.11 -18.84
CA HIS A 617 26.75 26.55 -17.58
C HIS A 617 25.67 25.86 -16.72
N ALA A 618 24.40 26.27 -16.84
CA ALA A 618 23.30 25.79 -15.99
C ALA A 618 22.11 25.30 -16.83
N PRO A 619 21.54 24.10 -16.60
CA PRO A 619 20.38 23.62 -17.36
C PRO A 619 19.10 24.46 -17.14
N LEU A 620 18.27 24.59 -18.18
CA LEU A 620 16.99 25.30 -18.14
C LEU A 620 15.88 24.44 -17.53
N PHE A 621 15.16 25.01 -16.56
CA PHE A 621 13.90 24.50 -16.03
C PHE A 621 13.92 22.98 -15.86
N GLN A 622 14.71 22.43 -14.93
CA GLN A 622 14.80 20.96 -14.81
C GLN A 622 13.41 20.30 -14.66
N ALA A 623 13.27 19.09 -15.20
CA ALA A 623 11.98 18.41 -15.25
C ALA A 623 11.35 18.28 -13.85
N ASN A 624 10.02 18.43 -13.78
CA ASN A 624 9.17 18.51 -12.57
C ASN A 624 9.36 19.77 -11.69
N MET A 625 10.36 20.63 -11.93
CA MET A 625 10.66 21.76 -11.05
C MET A 625 9.49 22.74 -10.89
N THR A 626 8.65 22.86 -11.92
CA THR A 626 7.48 23.74 -11.98
C THR A 626 6.18 23.09 -11.52
N MET A 627 6.17 21.78 -11.25
CA MET A 627 4.95 21.03 -10.96
C MET A 627 4.23 21.54 -9.71
N ARG A 628 4.97 22.00 -8.68
CA ARG A 628 4.38 22.62 -7.48
C ARG A 628 3.57 23.90 -7.75
N TYR A 629 3.70 24.49 -8.94
CA TYR A 629 2.96 25.67 -9.36
C TYR A 629 1.82 25.34 -10.34
N GLY A 630 1.60 24.05 -10.63
CA GLY A 630 0.58 23.58 -11.56
C GLY A 630 0.88 23.84 -13.03
N LEU A 631 2.14 24.13 -13.41
CA LEU A 631 2.55 24.28 -14.81
C LEU A 631 2.78 22.91 -15.44
N ASP A 632 2.35 22.74 -16.68
CA ASP A 632 2.51 21.49 -17.43
C ASP A 632 3.82 21.48 -18.23
N ASP A 633 4.70 20.54 -17.90
CA ASP A 633 5.93 20.24 -18.62
C ASP A 633 5.69 19.02 -19.51
N VAL A 634 6.00 19.10 -20.81
CA VAL A 634 5.93 17.87 -21.65
C VAL A 634 6.99 16.85 -21.24
N ARG A 635 8.07 17.28 -20.61
CA ARG A 635 9.07 16.36 -20.04
C ARG A 635 8.51 15.75 -18.75
N GLY A 636 9.41 15.24 -17.93
CA GLY A 636 9.08 14.71 -16.61
C GLY A 636 10.25 13.95 -16.04
N TYR A 637 10.23 13.76 -14.73
CA TYR A 637 11.22 12.99 -14.00
C TYR A 637 10.53 11.96 -13.10
N ASP A 638 10.46 10.71 -13.57
CA ASP A 638 9.78 9.61 -12.87
C ASP A 638 10.43 8.27 -13.20
N SER A 639 10.47 7.36 -12.22
CA SER A 639 11.08 6.04 -12.39
C SER A 639 10.34 5.15 -13.39
N ILE A 640 9.06 5.41 -13.65
CA ILE A 640 8.25 4.69 -14.62
C ILE A 640 7.79 5.69 -15.69
N ILE A 641 8.30 5.54 -16.92
CA ILE A 641 7.90 6.36 -18.06
C ILE A 641 7.19 5.44 -19.08
N PRO A 642 5.96 5.76 -19.50
CA PRO A 642 5.24 4.93 -20.47
C PRO A 642 6.07 4.71 -21.74
N ALA A 643 6.21 3.45 -22.17
CA ALA A 643 6.92 3.07 -23.38
C ALA A 643 6.35 3.78 -24.62
N GLN A 644 5.02 3.93 -24.65
CA GLN A 644 4.30 4.68 -25.68
C GLN A 644 4.74 6.14 -25.75
N TYR A 645 4.83 6.82 -24.60
CA TYR A 645 5.26 8.21 -24.56
C TYR A 645 6.71 8.35 -25.00
N VAL A 646 7.59 7.44 -24.56
CA VAL A 646 8.99 7.40 -25.01
C VAL A 646 9.08 7.17 -26.53
N ALA A 647 8.26 6.30 -27.11
CA ALA A 647 8.22 6.07 -28.55
C ALA A 647 7.81 7.35 -29.30
N PHE A 648 6.74 8.00 -28.87
CA PHE A 648 6.29 9.28 -29.44
C PHE A 648 7.39 10.36 -29.36
N MET A 649 8.05 10.47 -28.20
CA MET A 649 9.11 11.46 -28.00
C MET A 649 10.38 11.14 -28.77
N ARG A 650 10.73 9.87 -29.02
CA ARG A 650 11.88 9.47 -29.85
C ARG A 650 11.73 9.88 -31.31
N GLU A 651 10.51 9.78 -31.83
CA GLU A 651 10.19 10.28 -33.17
C GLU A 651 10.16 11.82 -33.21
N THR A 652 9.88 12.47 -32.08
CA THR A 652 9.89 13.94 -31.96
C THR A 652 11.31 14.51 -31.87
N THR A 653 12.18 13.91 -31.04
CA THR A 653 13.55 14.36 -30.77
C THR A 653 14.38 13.26 -30.07
N PRO A 654 15.71 13.18 -30.28
CA PRO A 654 16.56 12.21 -29.59
C PRO A 654 16.45 12.23 -28.06
N GLN A 655 16.16 11.08 -27.46
CA GLN A 655 15.93 10.94 -26.01
C GLN A 655 17.20 10.55 -25.25
N LEU A 656 18.12 11.52 -25.09
CA LEU A 656 19.45 11.33 -24.49
C LEU A 656 19.47 11.20 -22.96
N GLN A 657 18.36 11.47 -22.27
CA GLN A 657 18.29 11.49 -20.79
C GLN A 657 17.47 10.34 -20.18
N LEU A 658 17.09 9.34 -20.97
CA LEU A 658 16.30 8.21 -20.50
C LEU A 658 17.01 7.41 -19.38
N ASP A 659 18.33 7.31 -19.41
CA ASP A 659 19.11 6.62 -18.36
C ASP A 659 18.94 7.27 -16.98
N TYR A 660 18.67 8.58 -16.95
CA TYR A 660 18.39 9.36 -15.75
C TYR A 660 16.89 9.42 -15.40
N ASN A 661 16.06 8.56 -16.01
CA ASN A 661 14.60 8.54 -15.84
C ASN A 661 13.90 9.85 -16.25
N ARG A 662 14.41 10.52 -17.29
CA ARG A 662 13.85 11.79 -17.77
C ARG A 662 13.59 11.75 -19.27
N ILE A 663 12.56 12.49 -19.69
CA ILE A 663 12.39 12.89 -21.10
C ILE A 663 13.31 14.09 -21.35
N ALA A 664 14.09 14.02 -22.42
CA ALA A 664 15.14 14.98 -22.70
C ALA A 664 14.56 16.36 -23.10
N PRO A 665 15.26 17.47 -22.82
CA PRO A 665 14.97 18.76 -23.43
C PRO A 665 15.26 18.73 -24.95
N LEU A 666 14.86 19.78 -25.66
CA LEU A 666 15.35 20.04 -27.01
C LEU A 666 16.79 20.57 -26.91
N TYR A 667 17.61 20.39 -27.94
CA TYR A 667 19.00 20.87 -27.94
C TYR A 667 19.28 21.76 -29.15
N VAL A 668 19.98 22.87 -28.92
CA VAL A 668 20.31 23.88 -29.95
C VAL A 668 21.08 23.28 -31.13
N ASP A 669 22.01 22.36 -30.87
CA ASP A 669 22.82 21.66 -31.88
C ASP A 669 22.03 20.63 -32.71
N ARG A 670 20.78 20.33 -32.32
CA ARG A 670 19.89 19.34 -32.95
C ARG A 670 18.55 19.90 -33.38
N VAL A 671 18.43 21.22 -33.49
CA VAL A 671 17.17 21.90 -33.83
C VAL A 671 16.57 21.42 -35.16
N ASN A 672 17.42 21.04 -36.12
CA ASN A 672 17.00 20.49 -37.42
C ASN A 672 16.47 19.04 -37.35
N GLU A 673 16.64 18.34 -36.22
CA GLU A 673 16.16 16.97 -36.00
C GLU A 673 14.77 16.94 -35.34
N ILE A 674 14.22 18.09 -34.94
CA ILE A 674 12.97 18.22 -34.20
C ILE A 674 11.76 18.09 -35.13
N ASP A 675 10.79 17.24 -34.79
CA ASP A 675 9.47 17.23 -35.41
C ASP A 675 8.54 18.25 -34.73
N TRP A 676 8.41 19.42 -35.37
CA TRP A 676 7.58 20.54 -34.88
C TRP A 676 6.08 20.24 -34.88
N ASN A 677 5.60 19.37 -35.77
CA ASN A 677 4.20 18.97 -35.80
C ASN A 677 3.84 18.14 -34.58
N ARG A 678 4.71 17.19 -34.21
CA ARG A 678 4.52 16.38 -33.00
C ARG A 678 4.56 17.21 -31.71
N LEU A 679 5.40 18.24 -31.66
CA LEU A 679 5.37 19.20 -30.54
C LEU A 679 4.06 19.99 -30.47
N SER A 680 3.50 20.39 -31.61
CA SER A 680 2.20 21.07 -31.66
C SER A 680 1.07 20.18 -31.12
N LEU A 681 1.08 18.88 -31.45
CA LEU A 681 0.12 17.90 -30.91
C LEU A 681 0.17 17.77 -29.37
N LEU A 682 1.32 18.03 -28.75
CA LEU A 682 1.49 18.04 -27.30
C LEU A 682 1.00 19.34 -26.65
N ASN A 683 0.41 20.27 -27.41
CA ASN A 683 -0.03 21.58 -26.92
C ASN A 683 1.14 22.39 -26.30
N VAL A 684 2.34 22.27 -26.87
CA VAL A 684 3.50 23.07 -26.47
C VAL A 684 3.38 24.46 -27.06
N ARG A 685 2.94 25.44 -26.25
CA ARG A 685 2.80 26.84 -26.69
C ARG A 685 4.05 27.67 -26.40
N TYR A 686 4.81 27.31 -25.38
CA TYR A 686 6.00 28.07 -24.97
C TYR A 686 7.27 27.24 -25.04
N ILE A 687 8.30 27.82 -25.67
CA ILE A 687 9.66 27.28 -25.67
C ILE A 687 10.56 28.21 -24.87
N ILE A 688 11.19 27.67 -23.84
CA ILE A 688 12.09 28.41 -22.96
C ILE A 688 13.52 28.18 -23.44
N THR A 689 14.24 29.26 -23.70
CA THR A 689 15.65 29.26 -24.08
C THR A 689 16.48 30.02 -23.05
N HIS A 690 17.79 29.80 -23.07
CA HIS A 690 18.74 30.73 -22.45
C HIS A 690 18.58 32.12 -23.06
N LYS A 691 18.82 33.16 -22.28
CA LYS A 691 18.74 34.56 -22.78
C LYS A 691 19.65 34.81 -23.99
N SER A 692 20.82 34.17 -24.01
CA SER A 692 21.81 34.26 -25.09
C SER A 692 21.36 33.61 -26.39
N VAL A 693 20.35 32.73 -26.35
CA VAL A 693 19.87 31.96 -27.49
C VAL A 693 18.73 32.70 -28.19
N ASP A 694 18.93 33.01 -29.47
CA ASP A 694 17.88 33.50 -30.36
C ASP A 694 17.38 32.35 -31.26
N LEU A 695 16.15 31.91 -31.02
CA LEU A 695 15.50 30.81 -31.75
C LEU A 695 15.42 31.08 -33.26
N ASN A 696 15.29 32.35 -33.68
CA ASN A 696 15.24 32.71 -35.10
C ASN A 696 16.55 32.47 -35.84
N THR A 697 17.67 32.42 -35.11
CA THR A 697 18.99 32.13 -35.70
C THR A 697 19.10 30.65 -36.11
N PHE A 698 18.52 29.76 -35.30
CA PHE A 698 18.59 28.31 -35.52
C PHE A 698 17.47 27.78 -36.41
N LEU A 699 16.34 28.49 -36.47
CA LEU A 699 15.21 28.18 -37.34
C LEU A 699 14.93 29.38 -38.23
N PRO A 700 15.63 29.61 -39.35
CA PRO A 700 15.27 30.72 -40.24
C PRO A 700 13.82 30.54 -40.77
N PRO A 701 13.11 31.63 -41.11
CA PRO A 701 11.79 31.53 -41.73
C PRO A 701 11.83 30.68 -43.00
N GLY A 702 10.98 29.65 -43.10
CA GLY A 702 11.01 28.72 -44.22
C GLY A 702 10.31 27.40 -43.93
N LEU A 703 10.62 26.39 -44.76
CA LEU A 703 10.13 25.03 -44.61
C LEU A 703 11.06 24.24 -43.68
N ASP A 704 10.47 23.36 -42.88
CA ASP A 704 11.12 22.31 -42.14
C ASP A 704 12.04 21.51 -43.08
N PRO A 705 13.35 21.42 -42.81
CA PRO A 705 14.29 20.75 -43.70
C PRO A 705 14.03 19.25 -43.89
N ARG A 706 13.33 18.62 -42.93
CA ARG A 706 13.08 17.18 -42.86
C ARG A 706 11.78 16.80 -43.56
N TYR A 707 10.75 17.63 -43.44
CA TYR A 707 9.41 17.32 -43.94
C TYR A 707 8.93 18.26 -45.06
N GLY A 708 9.62 19.36 -45.34
CA GLY A 708 9.25 20.31 -46.40
C GLY A 708 7.96 21.09 -46.12
N ILE A 709 7.55 21.20 -44.85
CA ILE A 709 6.34 21.89 -44.38
C ILE A 709 6.70 23.22 -43.70
N PRO A 710 5.85 24.25 -43.67
CA PRO A 710 6.17 25.51 -42.99
C PRO A 710 6.47 25.28 -41.50
N LEU A 711 7.58 25.85 -41.00
CA LEU A 711 7.85 25.90 -39.56
C LEU A 711 6.78 26.74 -38.84
N PRO A 712 6.42 26.40 -37.59
CA PRO A 712 5.40 27.14 -36.86
C PRO A 712 5.81 28.61 -36.66
N PRO A 713 4.88 29.57 -36.83
CA PRO A 713 5.09 30.95 -36.45
C PRO A 713 5.54 31.04 -34.99
N ARG A 714 6.47 31.97 -34.72
CA ARG A 714 7.03 32.14 -33.38
C ARG A 714 7.38 33.59 -33.11
N SER A 715 7.24 34.01 -31.86
CA SER A 715 7.59 35.36 -31.42
C SER A 715 8.09 35.36 -29.97
N PRO A 716 8.98 36.29 -29.59
CA PRO A 716 9.39 36.44 -28.20
C PRO A 716 8.21 36.98 -27.38
N ALA A 717 7.78 36.23 -26.38
CA ALA A 717 6.64 36.59 -25.52
C ALA A 717 7.08 37.20 -24.18
N TYR A 718 8.24 36.78 -23.65
CA TYR A 718 8.80 37.29 -22.41
C TYR A 718 10.33 37.11 -22.40
N GLU A 719 11.04 38.00 -21.71
CA GLU A 719 12.48 37.90 -21.47
C GLU A 719 12.82 38.50 -20.10
N ASP A 720 13.70 37.85 -19.34
CA ASP A 720 14.29 38.40 -18.12
C ASP A 720 15.82 38.30 -18.12
N GLU A 721 16.45 38.35 -16.95
CA GLU A 721 17.92 38.22 -16.84
C GLU A 721 18.41 36.79 -17.12
N ALA A 722 17.56 35.78 -16.92
CA ALA A 722 17.92 34.37 -16.99
C ALA A 722 17.54 33.74 -18.35
N VAL A 723 16.31 33.97 -18.80
CA VAL A 723 15.71 33.21 -19.90
C VAL A 723 14.94 34.08 -20.87
N ARG A 724 14.74 33.55 -22.08
CA ARG A 724 13.80 34.07 -23.07
C ARG A 724 12.72 33.03 -23.33
N ILE A 725 11.46 33.45 -23.34
CA ILE A 725 10.30 32.60 -23.61
C ILE A 725 9.72 32.97 -24.96
N TRP A 726 9.65 31.98 -25.83
CA TRP A 726 9.11 32.07 -27.18
C TRP A 726 7.70 31.49 -27.20
N GLU A 727 6.75 32.24 -27.73
CA GLU A 727 5.42 31.74 -28.05
C GLU A 727 5.44 31.16 -29.47
N ILE A 728 4.95 29.93 -29.59
CA ILE A 728 4.81 29.20 -30.86
C ILE A 728 3.36 28.80 -31.10
N ASP A 729 2.97 28.69 -32.36
CA ASP A 729 1.64 28.20 -32.72
C ASP A 729 1.49 26.72 -32.34
N ALA A 730 0.44 26.39 -31.60
CA ALA A 730 0.23 25.06 -31.02
C ALA A 730 -1.24 24.66 -31.09
N LEU A 731 -1.51 23.37 -31.31
CA LEU A 731 -2.87 22.86 -31.21
C LEU A 731 -3.41 23.02 -29.79
N PRO A 732 -4.70 23.31 -29.62
CA PRO A 732 -5.33 23.40 -28.30
C PRO A 732 -5.27 22.05 -27.58
N ARG A 733 -5.45 22.07 -26.26
CA ARG A 733 -5.45 20.85 -25.43
C ARG A 733 -6.50 19.83 -25.86
N VAL A 734 -7.57 20.30 -26.49
CA VAL A 734 -8.63 19.48 -27.08
C VAL A 734 -8.95 20.02 -28.47
N TYR A 735 -9.04 19.14 -29.46
CA TYR A 735 -9.43 19.47 -30.83
C TYR A 735 -10.21 18.33 -31.47
N ILE A 736 -10.85 18.60 -32.61
CA ILE A 736 -11.53 17.59 -33.41
C ILE A 736 -10.64 17.25 -34.60
N ALA A 737 -10.62 15.98 -34.98
CA ALA A 737 -9.93 15.48 -36.16
C ALA A 737 -10.89 14.63 -36.98
N GLN A 738 -10.81 14.74 -38.30
CA GLN A 738 -11.66 13.98 -39.21
C GLN A 738 -10.96 12.68 -39.61
N GLN A 739 -11.72 11.58 -39.58
CA GLN A 739 -11.23 10.29 -40.00
C GLN A 739 -11.23 10.20 -41.53
N ILE A 740 -10.11 9.79 -42.13
CA ILE A 740 -10.02 9.56 -43.58
C ILE A 740 -10.56 8.18 -43.95
N ASP A 741 -10.22 7.14 -43.18
CA ASP A 741 -10.63 5.74 -43.41
C ASP A 741 -11.58 5.22 -42.31
N PRO A 742 -12.86 4.90 -42.61
CA PRO A 742 -13.82 4.44 -41.62
C PRO A 742 -13.44 3.11 -40.96
N GLY A 743 -13.41 3.07 -39.62
CA GLY A 743 -13.22 1.85 -38.82
C GLY A 743 -11.81 1.61 -38.26
N GLU A 744 -10.84 2.47 -38.58
CA GLU A 744 -9.47 2.45 -38.01
C GLU A 744 -9.23 3.63 -37.04
N PRO A 745 -8.36 3.51 -36.03
CA PRO A 745 -8.00 4.64 -35.18
C PRO A 745 -7.24 5.72 -35.95
N LEU A 746 -7.47 7.00 -35.61
CA LEU A 746 -6.82 8.15 -36.23
C LEU A 746 -5.28 8.08 -36.16
N ARG A 747 -4.61 8.26 -37.30
CA ARG A 747 -3.15 8.20 -37.50
C ARG A 747 -2.57 9.58 -37.81
N LEU A 748 -1.26 9.74 -37.67
CA LEU A 748 -0.57 11.01 -37.96
C LEU A 748 -0.63 11.43 -39.44
N GLU A 749 -0.81 10.46 -40.34
CA GLU A 749 -0.96 10.69 -41.78
C GLU A 749 -2.37 11.22 -42.13
N ASP A 750 -3.32 11.11 -41.21
CA ASP A 750 -4.67 11.64 -41.37
C ASP A 750 -4.71 13.15 -41.15
N GLY A 751 -5.48 13.86 -41.97
CA GLY A 751 -5.59 15.31 -41.92
C GLY A 751 -6.27 15.80 -40.64
N ILE A 752 -5.59 16.68 -39.89
CA ILE A 752 -6.15 17.33 -38.69
C ILE A 752 -7.04 18.50 -39.13
N ASN A 753 -8.33 18.47 -38.78
CA ASN A 753 -9.27 19.53 -39.11
C ASN A 753 -9.65 20.34 -37.86
N THR A 754 -8.94 21.45 -37.63
CA THR A 754 -9.17 22.36 -36.48
C THR A 754 -10.38 23.29 -36.64
N GLY A 755 -11.15 23.18 -37.72
CA GLY A 755 -12.28 24.08 -38.02
C GLY A 755 -13.55 23.86 -37.19
N LEU A 756 -13.59 22.85 -36.32
CA LEU A 756 -14.73 22.52 -35.46
C LEU A 756 -14.45 22.91 -33.99
N TYR A 757 -15.48 23.38 -33.29
CA TYR A 757 -15.34 23.89 -31.93
C TYR A 757 -15.28 22.75 -30.89
N ALA A 758 -14.19 22.72 -30.12
CA ALA A 758 -14.05 21.93 -28.90
C ALA A 758 -13.37 22.78 -27.81
N ALA A 759 -13.93 22.79 -26.60
CA ALA A 759 -13.41 23.57 -25.49
C ALA A 759 -13.44 22.80 -24.17
N LEU A 760 -12.28 22.72 -23.50
CA LEU A 760 -12.14 22.19 -22.15
C LEU A 760 -12.53 23.28 -21.15
N TYR A 761 -13.63 23.10 -20.42
CA TYR A 761 -14.11 24.12 -19.45
C TYR A 761 -13.94 23.71 -17.98
N ASN A 762 -13.68 22.43 -17.71
CA ASN A 762 -13.36 21.95 -16.37
C ASN A 762 -12.34 20.81 -16.46
N ASP A 763 -11.29 20.88 -15.66
CA ASP A 763 -10.22 19.90 -15.61
C ASP A 763 -9.70 19.79 -14.17
N THR A 764 -9.90 18.62 -13.57
CA THR A 764 -9.39 18.33 -12.23
C THR A 764 -8.18 17.39 -12.28
N GLY A 765 -7.58 17.20 -13.45
CA GLY A 765 -6.61 16.16 -13.76
C GLY A 765 -7.27 14.81 -13.97
N ARG A 766 -8.01 14.32 -12.96
CA ARG A 766 -8.71 13.01 -13.02
C ARG A 766 -10.00 13.05 -13.83
N GLU A 767 -10.76 14.13 -13.75
CA GLU A 767 -12.03 14.29 -14.45
C GLU A 767 -12.01 15.57 -15.28
N LYS A 768 -12.48 15.48 -16.53
CA LYS A 768 -12.40 16.53 -17.53
C LYS A 768 -13.74 16.68 -18.23
N PHE A 769 -14.16 17.91 -18.51
CA PHE A 769 -15.38 18.21 -19.24
C PHE A 769 -15.08 19.06 -20.47
N VAL A 770 -15.52 18.57 -21.61
CA VAL A 770 -15.28 19.16 -22.92
C VAL A 770 -16.61 19.45 -23.58
N ASP A 771 -16.80 20.70 -24.01
CA ASP A 771 -17.92 21.08 -24.85
C ASP A 771 -17.53 21.00 -26.32
N VAL A 772 -18.35 20.34 -27.12
CA VAL A 772 -18.10 20.05 -28.54
C VAL A 772 -19.30 20.47 -29.38
N SER A 773 -19.05 21.10 -30.53
CA SER A 773 -20.09 21.43 -31.51
C SER A 773 -19.73 20.82 -32.87
N ILE A 774 -20.59 19.92 -33.38
CA ILE A 774 -20.37 19.19 -34.64
C ILE A 774 -21.32 19.72 -35.71
N ALA A 775 -20.78 19.98 -36.92
CA ALA A 775 -21.56 20.40 -38.07
C ALA A 775 -22.36 19.23 -38.70
N PRO A 776 -23.48 19.49 -39.40
CA PRO A 776 -24.23 18.45 -40.14
C PRO A 776 -23.41 17.77 -41.23
N GLY A 777 -23.31 16.43 -41.23
CA GLY A 777 -22.68 15.66 -42.32
C GLY A 777 -22.12 14.28 -41.94
N GLU A 778 -21.76 13.47 -42.95
CA GLU A 778 -21.47 12.02 -42.91
C GLU A 778 -20.08 11.59 -42.39
N ILE A 779 -19.25 12.50 -41.85
CA ILE A 779 -17.83 12.20 -41.53
C ILE A 779 -17.68 11.77 -40.07
N ASP A 780 -17.13 10.58 -39.86
CA ASP A 780 -16.72 10.09 -38.54
C ASP A 780 -15.61 11.02 -37.99
N SER A 781 -15.89 11.68 -36.86
CA SER A 781 -15.00 12.69 -36.28
C SER A 781 -14.53 12.23 -34.90
N TRP A 782 -13.24 12.43 -34.62
CA TRP A 782 -12.63 12.12 -33.34
C TRP A 782 -12.48 13.39 -32.51
N LEU A 783 -12.95 13.36 -31.27
CA LEU A 783 -12.47 14.28 -30.26
C LEU A 783 -11.12 13.78 -29.77
N VAL A 784 -10.08 14.58 -29.93
CA VAL A 784 -8.73 14.27 -29.45
C VAL A 784 -8.40 15.16 -28.27
N LEU A 785 -8.07 14.55 -27.14
CA LEU A 785 -7.52 15.21 -25.98
C LEU A 785 -6.01 14.97 -25.99
N SER A 786 -5.23 16.05 -25.98
CA SER A 786 -3.76 16.02 -25.89
C SER A 786 -3.31 15.58 -24.48
N GLU A 787 -3.69 14.38 -24.08
CA GLU A 787 -3.29 13.67 -22.88
C GLU A 787 -2.91 12.24 -23.25
N THR A 788 -1.92 11.67 -22.59
CA THR A 788 -1.42 10.32 -22.87
C THR A 788 -2.52 9.30 -22.56
N TYR A 789 -2.81 8.43 -23.53
CA TYR A 789 -3.77 7.35 -23.36
C TYR A 789 -3.25 6.30 -22.37
N ALA A 790 -4.09 5.93 -21.40
CA ALA A 790 -3.86 4.84 -20.47
C ALA A 790 -5.15 4.04 -20.25
N PRO A 791 -5.07 2.72 -20.03
CA PRO A 791 -6.23 1.93 -19.63
C PRO A 791 -6.89 2.52 -18.38
N GLY A 792 -8.21 2.68 -18.41
CA GLY A 792 -9.01 3.19 -17.30
C GLY A 792 -9.64 4.56 -17.50
N TRP A 793 -9.32 5.28 -18.59
CA TRP A 793 -10.13 6.41 -19.04
C TRP A 793 -11.51 5.92 -19.50
N LYS A 794 -12.55 6.65 -19.11
CA LYS A 794 -13.94 6.43 -19.53
C LYS A 794 -14.50 7.75 -20.05
N ALA A 795 -15.21 7.73 -21.17
CA ALA A 795 -15.88 8.89 -21.74
C ALA A 795 -17.39 8.73 -21.64
N PHE A 796 -18.09 9.83 -21.44
CA PHE A 796 -19.54 9.91 -21.43
C PHE A 796 -19.98 11.12 -22.25
N ILE A 797 -21.08 10.99 -22.99
CA ILE A 797 -21.62 12.06 -23.83
C ILE A 797 -23.05 12.39 -23.42
N ARG A 798 -23.38 13.68 -23.47
CA ARG A 798 -24.74 14.20 -23.32
C ARG A 798 -24.93 15.41 -24.23
N VAL A 799 -26.18 15.72 -24.58
CA VAL A 799 -26.51 17.00 -25.21
C VAL A 799 -26.22 18.12 -24.20
N ARG A 800 -25.64 19.24 -24.63
CA ARG A 800 -25.17 20.32 -23.74
C ARG A 800 -26.28 20.88 -22.83
N ALA A 801 -27.52 20.92 -23.32
CA ALA A 801 -28.69 21.35 -22.54
C ALA A 801 -29.29 20.24 -21.64
N GLY A 802 -28.83 18.99 -21.77
CA GLY A 802 -29.33 17.82 -21.06
C GLY A 802 -28.75 17.70 -19.64
N SER A 803 -29.47 16.96 -18.80
CA SER A 803 -29.02 16.62 -17.44
C SER A 803 -27.82 15.66 -17.46
N GLN A 804 -27.12 15.47 -16.33
CA GLN A 804 -26.05 14.45 -16.24
C GLN A 804 -26.62 13.02 -16.35
N ASP A 805 -27.90 12.87 -16.01
CA ASP A 805 -28.66 11.62 -15.97
C ASP A 805 -28.85 11.03 -17.38
N GLU A 806 -28.76 11.88 -18.40
CA GLU A 806 -28.84 11.55 -19.83
C GLU A 806 -27.50 11.11 -20.44
N GLU A 807 -26.43 11.01 -19.63
CA GLU A 807 -25.10 10.59 -20.11
C GLU A 807 -25.12 9.16 -20.69
N GLN A 808 -24.57 9.02 -21.89
CA GLN A 808 -24.31 7.74 -22.54
C GLN A 808 -22.81 7.44 -22.57
N PRO A 809 -22.38 6.19 -22.32
CA PRO A 809 -20.97 5.84 -22.35
C PRO A 809 -20.42 5.86 -23.79
N LEU A 810 -19.20 6.37 -23.95
CA LEU A 810 -18.40 6.31 -25.17
C LEU A 810 -17.11 5.54 -24.93
N GLN A 811 -16.63 4.86 -25.96
CA GLN A 811 -15.33 4.19 -25.92
C GLN A 811 -14.20 5.21 -26.10
N THR A 812 -13.14 5.05 -25.32
CA THR A 812 -11.90 5.80 -25.45
C THR A 812 -10.87 4.93 -26.14
N GLU A 813 -10.16 5.47 -27.12
CA GLU A 813 -9.10 4.77 -27.84
C GLU A 813 -7.80 5.56 -27.84
N ARG A 814 -6.72 4.87 -28.19
CA ARG A 814 -5.44 5.51 -28.46
C ARG A 814 -5.41 6.01 -29.89
N VAL A 815 -5.24 7.31 -30.07
CA VAL A 815 -5.15 7.97 -31.38
C VAL A 815 -3.84 8.73 -31.50
N LEU A 816 -3.38 8.95 -32.74
CA LEU A 816 -2.15 9.71 -33.02
C LEU A 816 -0.96 9.21 -32.19
N GLU A 817 -0.84 7.88 -32.09
CA GLU A 817 0.17 7.11 -31.36
C GLU A 817 0.18 7.25 -29.83
N ASN A 818 -0.20 8.40 -29.26
CA ASN A 818 -0.08 8.69 -27.84
C ASN A 818 -1.38 9.13 -27.14
N PHE A 819 -2.31 9.76 -27.85
CA PHE A 819 -3.35 10.59 -27.23
C PHE A 819 -4.67 9.86 -26.99
N ILE A 820 -5.51 10.43 -26.12
CA ILE A 820 -6.87 9.93 -25.87
C ILE A 820 -7.79 10.43 -26.98
N GLY A 821 -8.42 9.48 -27.67
CA GLY A 821 -9.45 9.75 -28.69
C GLY A 821 -10.82 9.25 -28.25
N VAL A 822 -11.86 10.01 -28.59
CA VAL A 822 -13.26 9.61 -28.44
C VAL A 822 -13.96 9.80 -29.77
N LEU A 823 -14.54 8.72 -30.31
CA LEU A 823 -15.29 8.77 -31.55
C LEU A 823 -16.64 9.48 -31.31
N MET A 824 -16.91 10.52 -32.08
CA MET A 824 -18.12 11.32 -31.94
C MET A 824 -19.31 10.68 -32.67
N PRO A 825 -20.52 10.71 -32.09
CA PRO A 825 -21.72 10.25 -32.80
C PRO A 825 -22.01 11.11 -34.04
N ARG A 826 -22.57 10.49 -35.09
CA ARG A 826 -23.02 11.18 -36.29
C ARG A 826 -24.24 12.05 -36.00
N GLY A 827 -24.20 13.32 -36.40
CA GLY A 827 -25.34 14.24 -36.30
C GLY A 827 -24.94 15.68 -36.02
N SER A 828 -25.93 16.59 -36.09
CA SER A 828 -25.77 18.00 -35.71
C SER A 828 -26.29 18.22 -34.30
N ALA A 829 -25.38 18.34 -33.34
CA ALA A 829 -25.75 18.67 -31.97
C ALA A 829 -24.55 19.27 -31.22
N GLU A 830 -24.89 20.04 -30.18
CA GLU A 830 -23.93 20.47 -29.17
C GLU A 830 -23.89 19.44 -28.05
N TYR A 831 -22.70 18.91 -27.82
CA TYR A 831 -22.46 17.88 -26.82
C TYR A 831 -21.54 18.39 -25.72
N THR A 832 -21.72 17.81 -24.53
CA THR A 832 -20.72 17.84 -23.46
C THR A 832 -20.20 16.43 -23.28
N ILE A 833 -18.88 16.27 -23.33
CA ILE A 833 -18.17 15.03 -23.06
C ILE A 833 -17.51 15.12 -21.70
N ARG A 834 -17.79 14.14 -20.84
CA ARG A 834 -17.13 13.95 -19.55
C ARG A 834 -16.16 12.80 -19.65
N LEU A 835 -14.87 13.06 -19.43
CA LEU A 835 -13.84 12.04 -19.32
C LEU A 835 -13.44 11.85 -17.86
N VAL A 836 -13.33 10.61 -17.39
CA VAL A 836 -12.89 10.31 -16.02
C VAL A 836 -11.91 9.15 -16.01
N TYR A 837 -10.79 9.34 -15.30
CA TYR A 837 -9.83 8.27 -15.06
C TYR A 837 -10.27 7.43 -13.84
N SER A 838 -10.64 6.18 -14.09
CA SER A 838 -11.07 5.21 -13.07
C SER A 838 -10.62 3.80 -13.45
N PRO A 839 -9.33 3.46 -13.29
CA PRO A 839 -8.77 2.17 -13.70
C PRO A 839 -9.34 1.01 -12.89
N THR A 840 -9.62 -0.11 -13.58
CA THR A 840 -10.15 -1.34 -12.97
C THR A 840 -9.15 -1.96 -11.99
N SER A 841 -7.84 -1.86 -12.25
CA SER A 841 -6.78 -2.35 -11.35
C SER A 841 -6.85 -1.70 -9.96
N PHE A 842 -7.14 -0.41 -9.88
CA PHE A 842 -7.33 0.29 -8.61
C PHE A 842 -8.53 -0.25 -7.84
N GLN A 843 -9.63 -0.54 -8.53
CA GLN A 843 -10.83 -1.10 -7.92
C GLN A 843 -10.60 -2.52 -7.39
N ILE A 844 -9.95 -3.38 -8.18
CA ILE A 844 -9.57 -4.75 -7.77
C ILE A 844 -8.60 -4.70 -6.59
N GLY A 845 -7.59 -3.81 -6.65
CA GLY A 845 -6.64 -3.60 -5.58
C GLY A 845 -7.30 -3.18 -4.27
N LEU A 846 -8.16 -2.15 -4.33
CA LEU A 846 -8.94 -1.68 -3.18
C LEU A 846 -9.77 -2.81 -2.56
N PHE A 847 -10.45 -3.60 -3.39
CA PHE A 847 -11.21 -4.75 -2.91
C PHE A 847 -10.32 -5.81 -2.24
N GLY A 848 -9.22 -6.20 -2.89
CA GLY A 848 -8.26 -7.15 -2.32
C GLY A 848 -7.75 -6.70 -0.96
N SER A 849 -7.49 -5.40 -0.80
CA SER A 849 -7.07 -4.80 0.46
C SER A 849 -8.15 -4.80 1.53
N VAL A 850 -9.40 -4.45 1.18
CA VAL A 850 -10.54 -4.48 2.12
C VAL A 850 -10.84 -5.92 2.58
N ILE A 851 -10.86 -6.89 1.66
CA ILE A 851 -11.05 -8.30 2.01
C ILE A 851 -9.92 -8.81 2.90
N SER A 852 -8.67 -8.47 2.59
CA SER A 852 -7.51 -8.89 3.40
C SER A 852 -7.53 -8.26 4.79
N ALA A 853 -7.90 -6.99 4.90
CA ALA A 853 -8.12 -6.32 6.18
C ALA A 853 -9.25 -6.99 6.96
N GLY A 854 -10.35 -7.31 6.30
CA GLY A 854 -11.46 -8.04 6.89
C GLY A 854 -11.01 -9.41 7.42
N LEU A 855 -10.38 -10.24 6.58
CA LEU A 855 -9.84 -11.54 6.97
C LEU A 855 -8.88 -11.45 8.15
N MET A 856 -8.01 -10.44 8.15
CA MET A 856 -7.09 -10.20 9.25
C MET A 856 -7.84 -9.87 10.56
N ILE A 857 -8.80 -8.95 10.52
CA ILE A 857 -9.64 -8.60 11.68
C ILE A 857 -10.42 -9.83 12.17
N PHE A 858 -10.98 -10.62 11.26
CA PHE A 858 -11.68 -11.87 11.59
C PHE A 858 -10.75 -12.88 12.28
N LEU A 859 -9.56 -13.12 11.73
CA LEU A 859 -8.58 -14.04 12.32
C LEU A 859 -8.16 -13.60 13.72
N VAL A 860 -7.93 -12.29 13.93
CA VAL A 860 -7.64 -11.72 15.25
C VAL A 860 -8.84 -11.83 16.18
N GLY A 861 -10.05 -11.56 15.69
CA GLY A 861 -11.30 -11.65 16.45
C GLY A 861 -11.58 -13.08 16.93
N VAL A 862 -11.43 -14.08 16.06
CA VAL A 862 -11.56 -15.51 16.42
C VAL A 862 -10.51 -15.90 17.47
N TRP A 863 -9.28 -15.42 17.35
CA TRP A 863 -8.23 -15.65 18.33
C TRP A 863 -8.53 -15.00 19.68
N ALA A 864 -8.93 -13.73 19.68
CA ALA A 864 -9.30 -12.98 20.88
C ALA A 864 -10.51 -13.63 21.59
N TRP A 865 -11.51 -14.05 20.82
CA TRP A 865 -12.67 -14.79 21.31
C TRP A 865 -12.25 -16.10 22.01
N GLY A 866 -11.34 -16.85 21.39
CA GLY A 866 -10.78 -18.07 21.96
C GLY A 866 -10.08 -17.85 23.31
N ILE A 867 -9.44 -16.69 23.51
CA ILE A 867 -8.80 -16.34 24.79
C ILE A 867 -9.83 -15.99 25.85
N ILE A 868 -10.78 -15.11 25.51
CA ILE A 868 -11.75 -14.57 26.46
C ILE A 868 -12.69 -15.67 26.97
N PHE A 869 -13.14 -16.59 26.10
CA PHE A 869 -14.22 -17.52 26.43
C PHE A 869 -13.80 -18.99 26.68
N ARG A 870 -12.60 -19.44 26.27
CA ARG A 870 -12.14 -20.82 26.63
C ARG A 870 -11.66 -20.94 28.08
N GLN A 871 -11.35 -19.85 28.76
CA GLN A 871 -10.89 -19.89 30.16
C GLN A 871 -12.01 -20.19 31.18
N GLN A 872 -13.29 -20.13 30.79
CA GLN A 872 -14.43 -20.35 31.69
C GLN A 872 -15.03 -21.76 31.64
N VAL A 873 -14.25 -22.77 31.22
CA VAL A 873 -14.71 -24.18 31.16
C VAL A 873 -14.86 -24.80 32.56
N GLY A 874 -14.40 -24.14 33.63
CA GLY A 874 -14.54 -24.61 35.01
C GLY A 874 -15.82 -24.17 35.75
N GLU A 875 -16.38 -23.00 35.44
CA GLU A 875 -17.57 -22.45 36.13
C GLU A 875 -18.43 -21.69 35.12
N SER A 876 -19.32 -22.39 34.41
CA SER A 876 -20.19 -21.75 33.43
C SER A 876 -21.34 -21.01 34.13
N THR A 877 -21.14 -19.74 34.46
CA THR A 877 -22.26 -18.84 34.78
C THR A 877 -23.20 -18.76 33.58
N THR A 878 -24.52 -18.72 33.81
CA THR A 878 -25.56 -18.54 32.79
C THR A 878 -25.26 -17.34 31.88
N LEU A 879 -24.61 -16.31 32.42
CA LEU A 879 -24.17 -15.11 31.72
C LEU A 879 -23.12 -15.40 30.62
N SER A 880 -22.18 -16.30 30.87
CA SER A 880 -21.14 -16.67 29.89
C SER A 880 -21.71 -17.44 28.70
N ARG A 881 -22.65 -18.37 28.96
CA ARG A 881 -23.36 -19.10 27.88
C ARG A 881 -24.24 -18.16 27.05
N LEU A 882 -24.93 -17.23 27.71
CA LEU A 882 -25.74 -16.20 27.05
C LEU A 882 -24.88 -15.28 26.18
N ALA A 883 -23.76 -14.79 26.70
CA ALA A 883 -22.81 -13.96 25.96
C ALA A 883 -22.23 -14.70 24.74
N ARG A 884 -21.89 -15.98 24.88
CA ARG A 884 -21.36 -16.80 23.77
C ARG A 884 -22.38 -17.00 22.65
N ASN A 885 -23.63 -17.23 23.00
CA ASN A 885 -24.70 -17.53 22.04
C ASN A 885 -25.34 -16.29 21.40
N SER A 886 -25.03 -15.09 21.90
CA SER A 886 -25.50 -13.83 21.32
C SER A 886 -24.37 -12.99 20.71
N ILE A 887 -23.27 -12.73 21.44
CA ILE A 887 -22.24 -11.77 21.01
C ILE A 887 -21.42 -12.29 19.82
N ALA A 888 -21.04 -13.58 19.80
CA ALA A 888 -20.26 -14.13 18.68
C ALA A 888 -21.02 -14.09 17.35
N PRO A 889 -22.26 -14.60 17.26
CA PRO A 889 -23.07 -14.46 16.05
C PRO A 889 -23.28 -12.99 15.64
N ILE A 890 -23.46 -12.09 16.59
CA ILE A 890 -23.60 -10.65 16.34
C ILE A 890 -22.35 -10.07 15.65
N MET A 891 -21.17 -10.30 16.22
CA MET A 891 -19.90 -9.79 15.67
C MET A 891 -19.61 -10.39 14.28
N LEU A 892 -19.89 -11.68 14.10
CA LEU A 892 -19.72 -12.35 12.81
C LEU A 892 -20.72 -11.85 11.75
N ASN A 893 -21.97 -11.59 12.12
CA ASN A 893 -22.94 -11.00 11.19
C ASN A 893 -22.56 -9.58 10.78
N LEU A 894 -22.05 -8.75 11.71
CA LEU A 894 -21.54 -7.41 11.39
C LEU A 894 -20.35 -7.50 10.42
N PHE A 895 -19.45 -8.45 10.65
CA PHE A 895 -18.32 -8.71 9.78
C PHE A 895 -18.78 -9.12 8.37
N ASN A 896 -19.74 -10.03 8.26
CA ASN A 896 -20.31 -10.48 6.98
C ASN A 896 -20.93 -9.31 6.22
N ARG A 897 -21.66 -8.42 6.91
CA ARG A 897 -22.21 -7.20 6.31
C ARG A 897 -21.12 -6.30 5.73
N GLY A 898 -19.98 -6.16 6.42
CA GLY A 898 -18.83 -5.43 5.90
C GLY A 898 -18.28 -6.02 4.59
N ILE A 899 -18.16 -7.34 4.51
CA ILE A 899 -17.73 -8.03 3.28
C ILE A 899 -18.77 -7.88 2.16
N ASP A 900 -20.05 -8.10 2.45
CA ASP A 900 -21.12 -7.94 1.46
C ASP A 900 -21.14 -6.52 0.91
N PHE A 901 -20.86 -5.52 1.76
CA PHE A 901 -20.75 -4.13 1.37
C PHE A 901 -19.51 -3.85 0.50
N ALA A 902 -18.36 -4.40 0.88
CA ALA A 902 -17.13 -4.31 0.07
C ALA A 902 -17.29 -4.99 -1.29
N PHE A 903 -17.99 -6.11 -1.35
CA PHE A 903 -18.34 -6.78 -2.60
C PHE A 903 -19.32 -5.96 -3.42
N ALA A 904 -20.35 -5.38 -2.80
CA ALA A 904 -21.32 -4.51 -3.49
C ALA A 904 -20.63 -3.33 -4.19
N PHE A 905 -19.63 -2.72 -3.56
CA PHE A 905 -18.84 -1.63 -4.14
C PHE A 905 -18.18 -1.99 -5.48
N VAL A 906 -17.66 -3.21 -5.62
CA VAL A 906 -17.06 -3.67 -6.88
C VAL A 906 -18.13 -4.16 -7.84
N MET A 907 -19.07 -4.96 -7.33
CA MET A 907 -20.15 -5.54 -8.12
C MET A 907 -20.96 -4.48 -8.86
N LEU A 908 -21.36 -3.40 -8.18
CA LEU A 908 -22.14 -2.31 -8.78
C LEU A 908 -21.36 -1.58 -9.88
N ARG A 909 -20.05 -1.40 -9.72
CA ARG A 909 -19.21 -0.71 -10.71
C ARG A 909 -18.85 -1.54 -11.93
N ILE A 910 -18.79 -2.87 -11.78
CA ILE A 910 -18.56 -3.77 -12.91
C ILE A 910 -19.85 -3.96 -13.70
N LEU A 911 -20.99 -4.15 -13.02
CA LEU A 911 -22.28 -4.42 -13.65
C LEU A 911 -22.98 -3.16 -14.20
N GLY A 912 -22.74 -1.99 -13.59
CA GLY A 912 -23.54 -0.79 -13.87
C GLY A 912 -24.98 -0.90 -13.35
N PRO A 913 -25.80 0.18 -13.47
CA PRO A 913 -27.13 0.24 -12.88
C PRO A 913 -28.13 -0.74 -13.51
N GLU A 914 -28.04 -1.03 -14.80
CA GLU A 914 -29.01 -1.90 -15.49
C GLU A 914 -28.89 -3.37 -15.06
N GLU A 915 -27.71 -3.98 -15.25
CA GLU A 915 -27.49 -5.38 -14.85
C GLU A 915 -27.61 -5.57 -13.33
N ALA A 916 -27.15 -4.60 -12.52
CA ALA A 916 -27.34 -4.63 -11.08
C ALA A 916 -28.82 -4.63 -10.69
N GLY A 917 -29.65 -3.87 -11.42
CA GLY A 917 -31.10 -3.84 -11.24
C GLY A 917 -31.77 -5.17 -11.59
N VAL A 918 -31.36 -5.80 -12.70
CA VAL A 918 -31.83 -7.14 -13.08
C VAL A 918 -31.50 -8.16 -11.98
N TYR A 919 -30.27 -8.14 -11.47
CA TYR A 919 -29.86 -9.04 -10.39
C TYR A 919 -30.63 -8.78 -9.09
N GLN A 920 -30.82 -7.51 -8.72
CA GLN A 920 -31.58 -7.12 -7.53
C GLN A 920 -33.03 -7.59 -7.62
N TYR A 921 -33.68 -7.44 -8.77
CA TYR A 921 -35.03 -7.95 -9.03
C TYR A 921 -35.08 -9.48 -8.87
N ALA A 922 -34.17 -10.22 -9.50
CA ALA A 922 -34.11 -11.68 -9.41
C ALA A 922 -33.90 -12.17 -7.96
N VAL A 923 -33.08 -11.45 -7.18
CA VAL A 923 -32.86 -11.74 -5.75
C VAL A 923 -34.12 -11.50 -4.92
N VAL A 924 -34.89 -10.42 -5.15
CA VAL A 924 -36.14 -10.16 -4.43
C VAL A 924 -37.16 -11.28 -4.67
N ILE A 925 -37.34 -11.69 -5.93
CA ILE A 925 -38.25 -12.81 -6.26
C ILE A 925 -37.74 -14.12 -5.63
N PHE A 926 -36.43 -14.39 -5.70
CA PHE A 926 -35.84 -15.54 -5.01
C PHE A 926 -36.17 -15.55 -3.51
N VAL A 927 -36.07 -14.42 -2.82
CA VAL A 927 -36.38 -14.32 -1.38
C VAL A 927 -37.83 -14.69 -1.10
N TRP A 928 -38.79 -14.30 -1.96
CA TRP A 928 -40.20 -14.69 -1.80
C TRP A 928 -40.39 -16.21 -1.81
N PHE A 929 -39.73 -16.90 -2.74
CA PHE A 929 -39.76 -18.37 -2.80
C PHE A 929 -38.94 -19.03 -1.69
N ASP A 930 -37.85 -18.42 -1.23
CA ASP A 930 -37.09 -18.90 -0.06
C ASP A 930 -37.96 -18.90 1.21
N ILE A 931 -38.78 -17.86 1.41
CA ILE A 931 -39.73 -17.80 2.53
C ILE A 931 -40.77 -18.91 2.43
N LEU A 932 -41.33 -19.13 1.24
CA LEU A 932 -42.31 -20.18 0.99
C LEU A 932 -41.73 -21.57 1.28
N THR A 933 -40.49 -21.83 0.87
CA THR A 933 -39.84 -23.14 1.06
C THR A 933 -39.37 -23.38 2.49
N ASN A 934 -38.96 -22.34 3.22
CA ASN A 934 -38.60 -22.43 4.63
C ASN A 934 -39.83 -22.51 5.56
N PHE A 935 -40.97 -21.92 5.17
CA PHE A 935 -42.31 -22.07 5.78
C PHE A 935 -42.37 -21.96 7.31
N GLY A 936 -41.49 -21.17 7.93
CA GLY A 936 -41.40 -21.08 9.41
C GLY A 936 -40.87 -22.35 10.10
N LEU A 937 -40.43 -23.36 9.35
CA LEU A 937 -39.93 -24.64 9.84
C LEU A 937 -38.66 -24.50 10.70
N ASN A 938 -37.91 -23.41 10.54
CA ASN A 938 -36.73 -23.09 11.34
C ASN A 938 -37.08 -22.98 12.83
N THR A 939 -38.06 -22.13 13.15
CA THR A 939 -38.52 -21.89 14.52
C THR A 939 -39.15 -23.15 15.11
N PHE A 940 -39.91 -23.89 14.30
CA PHE A 940 -40.46 -25.19 14.69
C PHE A 940 -39.34 -26.17 15.07
N LEU A 941 -38.35 -26.35 14.21
CA LEU A 941 -37.24 -27.29 14.42
C LEU A 941 -36.43 -26.94 15.67
N VAL A 942 -36.09 -25.66 15.86
CA VAL A 942 -35.38 -25.19 17.07
C VAL A 942 -36.15 -25.56 18.33
N ARG A 943 -37.46 -25.27 18.35
CA ARG A 943 -38.30 -25.49 19.53
C ARG A 943 -38.48 -26.97 19.87
N GLU A 944 -38.80 -27.81 18.89
CA GLU A 944 -39.05 -29.24 19.14
C GLU A 944 -37.77 -30.01 19.47
N VAL A 945 -36.64 -29.68 18.82
CA VAL A 945 -35.34 -30.31 19.13
C VAL A 945 -34.81 -29.85 20.49
N ALA A 946 -34.99 -28.57 20.86
CA ALA A 946 -34.60 -28.09 22.19
C ALA A 946 -35.37 -28.79 23.31
N ARG A 947 -36.64 -29.16 23.06
CA ARG A 947 -37.47 -29.95 23.99
C ARG A 947 -37.08 -31.42 24.05
N ASN A 948 -36.67 -32.01 22.93
CA ASN A 948 -36.43 -33.46 22.84
C ASN A 948 -35.22 -33.76 21.94
N ARG A 949 -34.02 -33.54 22.48
CA ARG A 949 -32.73 -33.64 21.75
C ARG A 949 -32.48 -35.03 21.16
N ASP A 950 -32.99 -36.08 21.78
CA ASP A 950 -32.83 -37.47 21.32
C ASP A 950 -33.57 -37.76 19.99
N ARG A 951 -34.56 -36.92 19.63
CA ARG A 951 -35.31 -37.02 18.37
C ARG A 951 -34.85 -36.01 17.30
N ALA A 952 -33.67 -35.40 17.48
CA ALA A 952 -33.11 -34.41 16.57
C ALA A 952 -33.09 -34.87 15.10
N ALA A 953 -32.61 -36.09 14.85
CA ALA A 953 -32.56 -36.73 13.54
C ALA A 953 -33.95 -36.87 12.90
N TYR A 954 -34.95 -37.25 13.69
CA TYR A 954 -36.33 -37.47 13.26
C TYR A 954 -37.01 -36.16 12.83
N TYR A 955 -36.86 -35.09 13.62
CA TYR A 955 -37.41 -33.78 13.27
C TYR A 955 -36.67 -33.16 12.07
N LEU A 956 -35.35 -33.31 12.00
CA LEU A 956 -34.56 -32.83 10.85
C LEU A 956 -34.99 -33.53 9.55
N LEU A 957 -35.16 -34.86 9.57
CA LEU A 957 -35.62 -35.61 8.39
C LEU A 957 -36.98 -35.12 7.89
N ASN A 958 -37.97 -35.01 8.79
CA ASN A 958 -39.33 -34.61 8.40
C ASN A 958 -39.43 -33.14 7.97
N THR A 959 -38.67 -32.24 8.61
CA THR A 959 -38.60 -30.83 8.16
C THR A 959 -37.88 -30.69 6.82
N SER A 960 -36.81 -31.45 6.57
CA SER A 960 -36.14 -31.51 5.27
C SER A 960 -37.04 -32.04 4.16
N LEU A 961 -37.78 -33.13 4.41
CA LEU A 961 -38.76 -33.66 3.45
C LEU A 961 -39.88 -32.65 3.14
N MET A 962 -40.39 -31.94 4.15
CA MET A 962 -41.38 -30.87 3.94
C MET A 962 -40.82 -29.76 3.04
N ARG A 963 -39.56 -29.34 3.24
CA ARG A 963 -38.89 -28.34 2.38
C ARG A 963 -38.80 -28.80 0.94
N LEU A 964 -38.44 -30.07 0.70
CA LEU A 964 -38.38 -30.65 -0.65
C LEU A 964 -39.75 -30.62 -1.32
N ILE A 965 -40.81 -30.98 -0.60
CA ILE A 965 -42.19 -30.91 -1.11
C ILE A 965 -42.56 -29.46 -1.45
N LEU A 966 -42.25 -28.50 -0.58
CA LEU A 966 -42.54 -27.08 -0.81
C LEU A 966 -41.73 -26.49 -1.97
N ILE A 967 -40.48 -26.91 -2.17
CA ILE A 967 -39.67 -26.54 -3.35
C ILE A 967 -40.32 -27.08 -4.62
N LEU A 968 -40.79 -28.33 -4.62
CA LEU A 968 -41.49 -28.91 -5.78
C LEU A 968 -42.81 -28.21 -6.07
N ILE A 969 -43.57 -27.84 -5.03
CA ILE A 969 -44.81 -27.05 -5.16
C ILE A 969 -44.51 -25.64 -5.67
N GLY A 970 -43.38 -25.05 -5.30
CA GLY A 970 -42.98 -23.73 -5.77
C GLY A 970 -42.61 -23.69 -7.26
N VAL A 971 -42.25 -24.82 -7.90
CA VAL A 971 -41.90 -24.86 -9.33
C VAL A 971 -43.05 -24.37 -10.22
N PRO A 972 -44.28 -24.95 -10.14
CA PRO A 972 -45.39 -24.45 -10.95
C PRO A 972 -45.78 -23.00 -10.60
N LEU A 973 -45.58 -22.56 -9.34
CA LEU A 973 -45.82 -21.18 -8.94
C LEU A 973 -44.82 -20.21 -9.58
N LEU A 974 -43.53 -20.58 -9.61
CA LEU A 974 -42.49 -19.80 -10.28
C LEU A 974 -42.72 -19.76 -11.79
N VAL A 975 -43.01 -20.90 -12.41
CA VAL A 975 -43.30 -20.96 -13.85
C VAL A 975 -44.53 -20.11 -14.17
N GLY A 976 -45.59 -20.20 -13.36
CA GLY A 976 -46.77 -19.35 -13.50
C GLY A 976 -46.45 -17.86 -13.37
N PHE A 977 -45.60 -17.48 -12.41
CA PHE A 977 -45.12 -16.10 -12.24
C PHE A 977 -44.29 -15.61 -13.43
N ILE A 978 -43.37 -16.42 -13.94
CA ILE A 978 -42.54 -16.05 -15.10
C ILE A 978 -43.44 -15.89 -16.33
N LEU A 979 -44.33 -16.85 -16.58
CA LEU A 979 -45.25 -16.78 -17.72
C LEU A 979 -46.18 -15.57 -17.63
N SER A 980 -46.66 -15.21 -16.43
CA SER A 980 -47.48 -14.01 -16.28
C SER A 980 -46.67 -12.74 -16.52
N ARG A 981 -45.45 -12.65 -15.97
CA ARG A 981 -44.55 -11.50 -16.15
C ARG A 981 -44.13 -11.31 -17.61
N GLN A 982 -43.92 -12.39 -18.37
CA GLN A 982 -43.54 -12.33 -19.78
C GLN A 982 -44.70 -11.93 -20.71
N ASN A 983 -45.94 -12.28 -20.37
CA ASN A 983 -47.09 -12.09 -21.26
C ASN A 983 -47.94 -10.87 -20.92
N PHE A 984 -47.97 -10.42 -19.66
CA PHE A 984 -48.87 -9.35 -19.21
C PHE A 984 -48.19 -8.03 -18.84
N ILE A 985 -46.87 -8.00 -18.68
CA ILE A 985 -46.11 -6.78 -18.32
C ILE A 985 -45.06 -6.53 -19.39
N SER A 986 -45.09 -5.34 -20.00
CA SER A 986 -44.14 -4.91 -21.02
C SER A 986 -43.18 -3.85 -20.47
N PRO A 987 -41.86 -3.94 -20.74
CA PRO A 987 -41.18 -4.95 -21.56
C PRO A 987 -41.02 -6.31 -20.85
N PRO A 988 -40.86 -7.42 -21.62
CA PRO A 988 -40.55 -8.72 -21.05
C PRO A 988 -39.18 -8.71 -20.36
N LEU A 989 -39.01 -9.62 -19.39
CA LEU A 989 -37.74 -9.80 -18.70
C LEU A 989 -36.65 -10.24 -19.69
N ASN A 990 -35.46 -9.65 -19.53
CA ASN A 990 -34.25 -10.02 -20.24
C ASN A 990 -33.95 -11.54 -20.05
N PRO A 991 -33.51 -12.27 -21.10
CA PRO A 991 -33.07 -13.66 -20.99
C PRO A 991 -32.12 -13.96 -19.82
N GLU A 992 -31.19 -13.05 -19.52
CA GLU A 992 -30.25 -13.21 -18.41
C GLU A 992 -30.95 -13.18 -17.05
N ALA A 993 -32.01 -12.37 -16.92
CA ALA A 993 -32.85 -12.32 -15.72
C ALA A 993 -33.55 -13.66 -15.48
N LEU A 994 -34.06 -14.29 -16.55
CA LEU A 994 -34.74 -15.58 -16.49
C LEU A 994 -33.77 -16.70 -16.07
N ILE A 995 -32.56 -16.70 -16.65
CA ILE A 995 -31.52 -17.67 -16.32
C ILE A 995 -31.09 -17.49 -14.86
N ALA A 996 -30.82 -16.24 -14.43
CA ALA A 996 -30.45 -15.95 -13.05
C ALA A 996 -31.54 -16.38 -12.06
N LEU A 997 -32.81 -16.10 -12.36
CA LEU A 997 -33.95 -16.50 -11.54
C LEU A 997 -34.07 -18.04 -11.42
N GLY A 998 -33.94 -18.75 -12.54
CA GLY A 998 -33.95 -20.21 -12.58
C GLY A 998 -32.79 -20.81 -11.78
N LEU A 999 -31.57 -20.29 -11.94
CA LEU A 999 -30.40 -20.72 -11.19
C LEU A 999 -30.55 -20.45 -9.68
N LEU A 1000 -30.99 -19.27 -9.29
CA LEU A 1000 -31.25 -18.94 -7.89
C LEU A 1000 -32.32 -19.88 -7.29
N TYR A 1001 -33.36 -20.22 -8.05
CA TYR A 1001 -34.38 -21.18 -7.61
C TYR A 1001 -33.81 -22.60 -7.41
N VAL A 1002 -32.96 -23.08 -8.31
CA VAL A 1002 -32.23 -24.36 -8.12
C VAL A 1002 -31.38 -24.30 -6.83
N GLY A 1003 -30.80 -23.14 -6.55
CA GLY A 1003 -30.06 -22.86 -5.31
C GLY A 1003 -30.89 -22.97 -4.01
N LEU A 1004 -32.23 -22.93 -4.08
CA LEU A 1004 -33.10 -23.10 -2.90
C LEU A 1004 -32.93 -24.47 -2.24
N LEU A 1005 -32.64 -25.51 -3.02
CA LEU A 1005 -32.45 -26.86 -2.49
C LEU A 1005 -31.32 -26.93 -1.46
N PRO A 1006 -30.05 -26.62 -1.81
CA PRO A 1006 -28.98 -26.62 -0.82
C PRO A 1006 -29.13 -25.51 0.24
N SER A 1007 -29.71 -24.36 -0.10
CA SER A 1007 -29.96 -23.26 0.84
C SER A 1007 -30.93 -23.65 1.96
N SER A 1008 -32.09 -24.21 1.61
CA SER A 1008 -33.14 -24.57 2.56
C SER A 1008 -32.71 -25.70 3.49
N LEU A 1009 -31.96 -26.68 2.97
CA LEU A 1009 -31.37 -27.75 3.78
C LEU A 1009 -30.28 -27.23 4.74
N SER A 1010 -29.42 -26.31 4.27
CA SER A 1010 -28.42 -25.64 5.11
C SER A 1010 -29.06 -24.84 6.25
N THR A 1011 -30.19 -24.20 5.97
CA THR A 1011 -30.96 -23.45 6.97
C THR A 1011 -31.56 -24.39 8.02
N GLY A 1012 -32.05 -25.56 7.61
CA GLY A 1012 -32.49 -26.62 8.54
C GLY A 1012 -31.36 -27.12 9.45
N LEU A 1013 -30.17 -27.35 8.91
CA LEU A 1013 -28.97 -27.71 9.70
C LEU A 1013 -28.54 -26.58 10.63
N THR A 1014 -28.63 -25.33 10.19
CA THR A 1014 -28.36 -24.16 11.02
C THR A 1014 -29.31 -24.10 12.22
N ALA A 1015 -30.61 -24.28 12.00
CA ALA A 1015 -31.61 -24.37 13.05
C ALA A 1015 -31.32 -25.51 14.05
N LEU A 1016 -30.80 -26.65 13.56
CA LEU A 1016 -30.34 -27.73 14.43
C LEU A 1016 -29.22 -27.27 15.38
N PHE A 1017 -28.19 -26.59 14.89
CA PHE A 1017 -27.10 -26.07 15.74
C PHE A 1017 -27.61 -25.08 16.79
N TYR A 1018 -28.57 -24.21 16.43
CA TYR A 1018 -29.21 -23.31 17.38
C TYR A 1018 -29.98 -24.08 18.47
N ALA A 1019 -30.68 -25.16 18.13
CA ALA A 1019 -31.39 -26.00 19.10
C ALA A 1019 -30.46 -26.65 20.15
N PHE A 1020 -29.21 -26.90 19.77
CA PHE A 1020 -28.16 -27.44 20.64
C PHE A 1020 -27.30 -26.36 21.32
N GLU A 1021 -27.69 -25.08 21.24
CA GLU A 1021 -26.94 -23.94 21.82
C GLU A 1021 -25.50 -23.82 21.29
N LYS A 1022 -25.30 -24.17 20.01
CA LYS A 1022 -24.00 -24.16 19.32
C LYS A 1022 -23.99 -23.14 18.17
N ALA A 1023 -24.42 -21.91 18.44
CA ALA A 1023 -24.60 -20.86 17.44
C ALA A 1023 -23.29 -20.41 16.77
N GLU A 1024 -22.13 -20.64 17.40
CA GLU A 1024 -20.83 -20.27 16.84
C GLU A 1024 -20.48 -21.02 15.54
N TYR A 1025 -20.95 -22.25 15.37
CA TYR A 1025 -20.65 -23.07 14.19
C TYR A 1025 -21.33 -22.52 12.94
N PRO A 1026 -22.67 -22.35 12.89
CA PRO A 1026 -23.33 -21.79 11.71
C PRO A 1026 -22.89 -20.35 11.44
N ALA A 1027 -22.61 -19.54 12.47
CA ALA A 1027 -22.09 -18.18 12.27
C ALA A 1027 -20.69 -18.16 11.63
N ALA A 1028 -19.80 -19.08 12.02
CA ALA A 1028 -18.49 -19.22 11.40
C ALA A 1028 -18.59 -19.75 9.96
N VAL A 1029 -19.47 -20.72 9.69
CA VAL A 1029 -19.70 -21.22 8.33
C VAL A 1029 -20.27 -20.11 7.44
N ALA A 1030 -21.27 -19.37 7.90
CA ALA A 1030 -21.82 -18.22 7.18
C ALA A 1030 -20.75 -17.20 6.80
N THR A 1031 -19.80 -16.95 7.71
CA THR A 1031 -18.68 -16.05 7.45
C THR A 1031 -17.77 -16.55 6.33
N ILE A 1032 -17.42 -17.84 6.36
CA ILE A 1032 -16.63 -18.47 5.30
C ILE A 1032 -17.39 -18.40 3.96
N THR A 1033 -18.69 -18.66 3.97
CA THR A 1033 -19.56 -18.57 2.78
C THR A 1033 -19.60 -17.15 2.22
N THR A 1034 -19.73 -16.11 3.06
CA THR A 1034 -19.72 -14.71 2.63
C THR A 1034 -18.38 -14.29 2.03
N ILE A 1035 -17.26 -14.67 2.65
CA ILE A 1035 -15.91 -14.44 2.09
C ILE A 1035 -15.79 -15.07 0.71
N ASN A 1036 -16.14 -16.35 0.59
CA ASN A 1036 -16.05 -17.07 -0.68
C ASN A 1036 -17.01 -16.50 -1.72
N LYS A 1037 -18.20 -16.03 -1.32
CA LYS A 1037 -19.16 -15.36 -2.20
C LYS A 1037 -18.56 -14.10 -2.80
N ALA A 1038 -17.89 -13.29 -1.99
CA ALA A 1038 -17.21 -12.10 -2.48
C ALA A 1038 -16.04 -12.44 -3.43
N ILE A 1039 -15.22 -13.44 -3.09
CA ILE A 1039 -14.06 -13.86 -3.90
C ILE A 1039 -14.50 -14.47 -5.24
N PHE A 1040 -15.30 -15.53 -5.21
CA PHE A 1040 -15.76 -16.20 -6.44
C PHE A 1040 -16.72 -15.32 -7.24
N GLY A 1041 -17.52 -14.48 -6.57
CA GLY A 1041 -18.35 -13.48 -7.23
C GLY A 1041 -17.50 -12.48 -8.01
N LEU A 1042 -16.40 -11.97 -7.42
CA LEU A 1042 -15.48 -11.10 -8.14
C LEU A 1042 -14.82 -11.82 -9.32
N ILE A 1043 -14.34 -13.05 -9.12
CA ILE A 1043 -13.74 -13.84 -10.22
C ILE A 1043 -14.73 -14.00 -11.38
N ALA A 1044 -15.98 -14.33 -11.09
CA ALA A 1044 -17.01 -14.47 -12.12
C ALA A 1044 -17.26 -13.17 -12.88
N LEU A 1045 -17.29 -12.03 -12.18
CA LEU A 1045 -17.44 -10.71 -12.80
C LEU A 1045 -16.23 -10.33 -13.67
N LEU A 1046 -15.00 -10.58 -13.19
CA LEU A 1046 -13.77 -10.30 -13.94
C LEU A 1046 -13.60 -11.19 -15.18
N LEU A 1047 -14.17 -12.40 -15.17
CA LEU A 1047 -14.22 -13.29 -16.33
C LEU A 1047 -15.37 -12.94 -17.29
N GLY A 1048 -16.16 -11.90 -17.02
CA GLY A 1048 -17.25 -11.45 -17.88
C GLY A 1048 -18.51 -12.32 -17.80
N TYR A 1049 -18.69 -13.15 -16.76
CA TYR A 1049 -19.90 -13.98 -16.61
C TYR A 1049 -21.12 -13.23 -16.07
N GLY A 1050 -20.99 -11.93 -15.77
CA GLY A 1050 -22.09 -11.04 -15.37
C GLY A 1050 -22.94 -11.59 -14.23
N ILE A 1051 -24.25 -11.30 -14.29
CA ILE A 1051 -25.23 -11.71 -13.27
C ILE A 1051 -25.47 -13.23 -13.21
N VAL A 1052 -25.31 -13.93 -14.34
CA VAL A 1052 -25.46 -15.39 -14.45
C VAL A 1052 -24.32 -16.09 -13.69
N GLY A 1053 -23.11 -15.55 -13.79
CA GLY A 1053 -21.96 -15.98 -13.00
C GLY A 1053 -22.21 -15.85 -11.50
N LEU A 1054 -22.78 -14.73 -11.05
CA LEU A 1054 -23.14 -14.52 -9.64
C LEU A 1054 -24.18 -15.52 -9.13
N ALA A 1055 -25.20 -15.83 -9.94
CA ALA A 1055 -26.21 -16.83 -9.61
C ALA A 1055 -25.58 -18.24 -9.50
N THR A 1056 -24.68 -18.59 -10.42
CA THR A 1056 -23.95 -19.87 -10.42
C THR A 1056 -23.06 -20.03 -9.20
N VAL A 1057 -22.31 -18.97 -8.84
CA VAL A 1057 -21.47 -18.94 -7.63
C VAL A 1057 -22.32 -19.15 -6.37
N SER A 1058 -23.51 -18.54 -6.31
CA SER A 1058 -24.44 -18.72 -5.18
C SER A 1058 -24.82 -20.20 -4.97
N ILE A 1059 -25.16 -20.92 -6.05
CA ILE A 1059 -25.48 -22.36 -5.97
C ILE A 1059 -24.29 -23.15 -5.43
N PHE A 1060 -23.11 -22.97 -6.04
CA PHE A 1060 -21.89 -23.68 -5.66
C PHE A 1060 -21.57 -23.50 -4.18
N LEU A 1061 -21.67 -22.27 -3.67
CA LEU A 1061 -21.40 -21.95 -2.27
C LEU A 1061 -22.48 -22.46 -1.32
N ASN A 1062 -23.75 -22.46 -1.72
CA ASN A 1062 -24.81 -23.08 -0.93
C ASN A 1062 -24.58 -24.59 -0.78
N PHE A 1063 -24.10 -25.27 -1.82
CA PHE A 1063 -23.70 -26.68 -1.74
C PHE A 1063 -22.52 -26.92 -0.80
N ILE A 1064 -21.46 -26.11 -0.89
CA ILE A 1064 -20.33 -26.19 0.04
C ILE A 1064 -20.79 -25.97 1.48
N THR A 1065 -21.63 -24.96 1.70
CA THR A 1065 -22.21 -24.64 3.01
C THR A 1065 -22.98 -25.83 3.58
N LEU A 1066 -23.82 -26.47 2.74
CA LEU A 1066 -24.56 -27.67 3.10
C LEU A 1066 -23.62 -28.79 3.54
N LEU A 1067 -22.56 -29.08 2.75
CA LEU A 1067 -21.61 -30.15 3.06
C LEU A 1067 -20.85 -29.91 4.36
N ILE A 1068 -20.41 -28.67 4.61
CA ILE A 1068 -19.71 -28.30 5.85
C ILE A 1068 -20.64 -28.44 7.06
N LEU A 1069 -21.87 -27.90 6.97
CA LEU A 1069 -22.85 -28.00 8.06
C LEU A 1069 -23.27 -29.45 8.31
N LEU A 1070 -23.46 -30.24 7.26
CA LEU A 1070 -23.81 -31.66 7.36
C LEU A 1070 -22.69 -32.45 8.06
N TYR A 1071 -21.43 -32.19 7.69
CA TYR A 1071 -20.27 -32.77 8.35
C TYR A 1071 -20.16 -32.36 9.81
N GLY A 1072 -20.43 -31.09 10.16
CA GLY A 1072 -20.45 -30.64 11.55
C GLY A 1072 -21.60 -31.28 12.36
N ALA A 1073 -22.77 -31.39 11.75
CA ALA A 1073 -23.99 -31.89 12.37
C ALA A 1073 -23.96 -33.40 12.64
N ARG A 1074 -23.03 -34.16 12.03
CA ARG A 1074 -22.85 -35.61 12.28
C ARG A 1074 -22.67 -35.98 13.76
N THR A 1075 -22.19 -35.04 14.58
CA THR A 1075 -22.00 -35.23 16.02
C THR A 1075 -23.24 -34.91 16.86
N LEU A 1076 -24.19 -34.18 16.28
CA LEU A 1076 -25.47 -33.81 16.89
C LEU A 1076 -26.58 -34.80 16.53
N ILE A 1077 -26.44 -35.44 15.37
CA ILE A 1077 -27.39 -36.41 14.84
C ILE A 1077 -26.86 -37.80 15.22
N ASN A 1078 -27.46 -38.42 16.22
CA ASN A 1078 -27.15 -39.80 16.63
C ASN A 1078 -27.64 -40.80 15.57
N PHE A 1079 -26.91 -40.93 14.45
CA PHE A 1079 -27.07 -42.08 13.56
C PHE A 1079 -26.49 -43.32 14.25
N GLY A 1080 -27.24 -43.91 15.18
CA GLY A 1080 -27.00 -45.26 15.70
C GLY A 1080 -25.68 -45.48 16.46
N ARG A 1081 -25.43 -44.75 17.55
CA ARG A 1081 -24.54 -45.28 18.61
C ARG A 1081 -25.34 -46.27 19.46
N ALA A 1082 -24.89 -47.52 19.46
CA ALA A 1082 -25.51 -48.65 20.14
C ALA A 1082 -25.82 -48.33 21.61
N GLY A 1083 -27.11 -48.27 21.96
CA GLY A 1083 -27.55 -48.10 23.35
C GLY A 1083 -28.93 -47.47 23.54
N SER A 1084 -29.48 -46.76 22.55
CA SER A 1084 -30.82 -46.14 22.66
C SER A 1084 -31.77 -46.78 21.64
N ALA A 1085 -32.96 -47.21 22.11
CA ALA A 1085 -33.98 -47.88 21.32
C ALA A 1085 -34.21 -47.19 19.96
N ALA A 1086 -34.04 -47.95 18.88
CA ALA A 1086 -34.12 -47.48 17.51
C ALA A 1086 -35.54 -46.99 17.18
N ILE A 1087 -35.77 -45.68 17.27
CA ILE A 1087 -36.97 -45.05 16.70
C ILE A 1087 -36.80 -45.09 15.17
N PRO A 1088 -37.70 -45.73 14.41
CA PRO A 1088 -37.56 -45.83 12.96
C PRO A 1088 -37.67 -44.44 12.32
N TYR A 1089 -36.66 -44.09 11.51
CA TYR A 1089 -36.61 -42.87 10.71
C TYR A 1089 -37.57 -42.96 9.51
N LYS A 1090 -38.89 -42.95 9.78
CA LYS A 1090 -39.91 -42.96 8.74
C LYS A 1090 -40.51 -41.56 8.56
N PRO A 1091 -40.77 -41.14 7.30
CA PRO A 1091 -41.60 -39.96 7.03
C PRO A 1091 -42.95 -40.08 7.75
N ASN A 1092 -43.38 -39.01 8.43
CA ASN A 1092 -44.65 -38.96 9.14
C ASN A 1092 -45.50 -37.80 8.62
N LEU A 1093 -46.50 -38.12 7.81
CA LEU A 1093 -47.43 -37.15 7.22
C LEU A 1093 -48.27 -36.41 8.27
N GLY A 1094 -48.64 -37.06 9.37
CA GLY A 1094 -49.37 -36.42 10.47
C GLY A 1094 -48.53 -35.34 11.16
N LEU A 1095 -47.23 -35.61 11.35
CA LEU A 1095 -46.28 -34.63 11.87
C LEU A 1095 -46.09 -33.46 10.88
N MET A 1096 -45.91 -33.72 9.59
CA MET A 1096 -45.80 -32.68 8.56
C MET A 1096 -47.06 -31.80 8.49
N GLY A 1097 -48.25 -32.38 8.57
CA GLY A 1097 -49.51 -31.62 8.65
C GLY A 1097 -49.59 -30.74 9.90
N SER A 1098 -49.09 -31.22 11.04
CA SER A 1098 -48.99 -30.42 12.27
C SER A 1098 -47.94 -29.30 12.16
N MET A 1099 -46.81 -29.55 11.50
CA MET A 1099 -45.76 -28.56 11.22
C MET A 1099 -46.32 -27.42 10.37
N ALA A 1100 -47.06 -27.75 9.30
CA ALA A 1100 -47.68 -26.76 8.42
C ALA A 1100 -48.69 -25.89 9.18
N ARG A 1101 -49.58 -26.50 9.99
CA ARG A 1101 -50.58 -25.77 10.78
C ARG A 1101 -49.96 -24.82 11.81
N GLN A 1102 -48.89 -25.25 12.47
CA GLN A 1102 -48.23 -24.44 13.51
C GLN A 1102 -47.32 -23.35 12.92
N SER A 1103 -46.74 -23.58 11.75
CA SER A 1103 -45.76 -22.67 11.16
C SER A 1103 -46.38 -21.70 10.14
N TRP A 1104 -47.58 -21.96 9.62
CA TRP A 1104 -48.28 -21.08 8.68
C TRP A 1104 -48.38 -19.62 9.14
N PRO A 1105 -48.77 -19.29 10.39
CA PRO A 1105 -48.82 -17.89 10.83
C PRO A 1105 -47.45 -17.20 10.84
N LEU A 1106 -46.39 -17.96 11.14
CA LEU A 1106 -45.02 -17.43 11.13
C LEU A 1106 -44.53 -17.19 9.70
N MET A 1107 -44.83 -18.11 8.79
CA MET A 1107 -44.55 -17.95 7.35
C MET A 1107 -45.28 -16.72 6.81
N LEU A 1108 -46.60 -16.62 7.05
CA LEU A 1108 -47.41 -15.51 6.57
C LEU A 1108 -46.91 -14.16 7.09
N ASN A 1109 -46.55 -14.08 8.38
CA ASN A 1109 -45.95 -12.88 8.96
C ASN A 1109 -44.65 -12.49 8.27
N HIS A 1110 -43.77 -13.45 8.05
CA HIS A 1110 -42.49 -13.20 7.42
C HIS A 1110 -42.65 -12.79 5.95
N PHE A 1111 -43.59 -13.41 5.24
CA PHE A 1111 -43.91 -13.11 3.86
C PHE A 1111 -44.51 -11.71 3.71
N LEU A 1112 -45.53 -11.36 4.51
CA LEU A 1112 -46.15 -10.03 4.49
C LEU A 1112 -45.16 -8.92 4.86
N ALA A 1113 -44.31 -9.15 5.87
CA ALA A 1113 -43.27 -8.20 6.22
C ALA A 1113 -42.26 -8.00 5.08
N THR A 1114 -41.90 -9.08 4.38
CA THR A 1114 -40.96 -9.00 3.25
C THR A 1114 -41.56 -8.28 2.06
N ILE A 1115 -42.83 -8.55 1.73
CA ILE A 1115 -43.57 -7.80 0.70
C ILE A 1115 -43.60 -6.32 1.06
N PHE A 1116 -43.99 -5.98 2.29
CA PHE A 1116 -44.06 -4.58 2.74
C PHE A 1116 -42.74 -3.81 2.52
N PHE A 1117 -41.58 -4.46 2.70
CA PHE A 1117 -40.27 -3.82 2.55
C PHE A 1117 -39.64 -3.98 1.16
N GLN A 1118 -40.21 -4.75 0.23
CA GLN A 1118 -39.54 -5.06 -1.05
C GLN A 1118 -40.45 -5.10 -2.27
N ILE A 1119 -41.76 -4.86 -2.10
CA ILE A 1119 -42.70 -4.84 -3.22
C ILE A 1119 -42.41 -3.68 -4.19
N ASP A 1120 -41.88 -2.59 -3.65
CA ASP A 1120 -41.42 -1.41 -4.38
C ASP A 1120 -40.41 -1.76 -5.48
N VAL A 1121 -39.48 -2.69 -5.25
CA VAL A 1121 -38.53 -3.15 -6.27
C VAL A 1121 -39.24 -3.79 -7.47
N VAL A 1122 -40.31 -4.56 -7.22
CA VAL A 1122 -41.08 -5.23 -8.27
C VAL A 1122 -41.97 -4.24 -9.03
N ILE A 1123 -42.56 -3.28 -8.33
CA ILE A 1123 -43.34 -2.19 -8.93
C ILE A 1123 -42.45 -1.31 -9.81
N LEU A 1124 -41.28 -0.91 -9.30
CA LEU A 1124 -40.33 -0.07 -10.04
C LEU A 1124 -39.80 -0.78 -11.28
N GLU A 1125 -39.51 -2.07 -11.21
CA GLU A 1125 -39.09 -2.84 -12.38
C GLU A 1125 -40.19 -2.85 -13.45
N ALA A 1126 -41.44 -3.08 -13.05
CA ALA A 1126 -42.57 -3.13 -13.96
C ALA A 1126 -42.91 -1.77 -14.59
N TRP A 1127 -42.67 -0.64 -13.89
CA TRP A 1127 -43.05 0.69 -14.37
C TRP A 1127 -41.91 1.43 -15.07
N HIS A 1128 -40.68 1.29 -14.58
CA HIS A 1128 -39.53 2.09 -15.01
C HIS A 1128 -38.32 1.26 -15.44
N GLY A 1129 -38.42 -0.07 -15.38
CA GLY A 1129 -37.38 -0.99 -15.86
C GLY A 1129 -36.21 -1.20 -14.88
N ALA A 1130 -35.28 -2.05 -15.29
CA ALA A 1130 -34.20 -2.53 -14.43
C ALA A 1130 -33.19 -1.44 -14.02
N ARG A 1131 -32.88 -0.47 -14.89
CA ARG A 1131 -31.91 0.58 -14.59
C ARG A 1131 -32.30 1.39 -13.34
N VAL A 1132 -33.56 1.81 -13.24
CA VAL A 1132 -34.09 2.54 -12.07
C VAL A 1132 -34.05 1.68 -10.81
N VAL A 1133 -34.33 0.37 -10.94
CA VAL A 1133 -34.19 -0.60 -9.84
C VAL A 1133 -32.74 -0.67 -9.35
N GLY A 1134 -31.75 -0.60 -10.24
CA GLY A 1134 -30.34 -0.58 -9.87
C GLY A 1134 -29.93 0.71 -9.16
N GLN A 1135 -30.36 1.86 -9.68
CA GLN A 1135 -30.16 3.18 -9.04
C GLN A 1135 -30.75 3.21 -7.63
N TYR A 1136 -32.01 2.76 -7.50
CA TYR A 1136 -32.70 2.60 -6.22
C TYR A 1136 -32.02 1.57 -5.30
N GLY A 1137 -31.47 0.50 -5.89
CA GLY A 1137 -30.77 -0.57 -5.20
C GLY A 1137 -29.58 -0.09 -4.37
N VAL A 1138 -28.86 0.96 -4.82
CA VAL A 1138 -27.73 1.54 -4.08
C VAL A 1138 -28.17 2.17 -2.76
N ALA A 1139 -29.29 2.89 -2.76
CA ALA A 1139 -29.89 3.43 -1.54
C ALA A 1139 -30.29 2.30 -0.56
N TYR A 1140 -30.88 1.22 -1.09
CA TYR A 1140 -31.23 0.04 -0.31
C TYR A 1140 -30.02 -0.60 0.39
N LYS A 1141 -28.86 -0.68 -0.27
CA LYS A 1141 -27.64 -1.26 0.35
C LYS A 1141 -27.21 -0.47 1.58
N TRP A 1142 -27.24 0.87 1.52
CA TRP A 1142 -26.92 1.74 2.65
C TRP A 1142 -27.92 1.57 3.80
N LEU A 1143 -29.22 1.60 3.50
CA LEU A 1143 -30.28 1.41 4.49
C LEU A 1143 -30.15 0.05 5.19
N MET A 1144 -29.88 -1.02 4.43
CA MET A 1144 -29.65 -2.36 4.95
C MET A 1144 -28.37 -2.47 5.81
N ALA A 1145 -27.32 -1.72 5.49
CA ALA A 1145 -26.10 -1.68 6.30
C ALA A 1145 -26.35 -1.06 7.68
N ILE A 1146 -27.18 -0.01 7.75
CA ILE A 1146 -27.48 0.72 8.99
C ILE A 1146 -28.48 -0.05 9.88
N ASN A 1147 -29.45 -0.75 9.26
CA ASN A 1147 -30.46 -1.55 9.97
C ASN A 1147 -29.91 -2.73 10.78
N VAL A 1148 -28.61 -2.98 10.74
CA VAL A 1148 -27.96 -3.93 11.64
C VAL A 1148 -27.94 -3.45 13.11
N ILE A 1149 -27.87 -2.14 13.32
CA ILE A 1149 -27.80 -1.49 14.64
C ILE A 1149 -29.03 -1.84 15.52
N PRO A 1150 -30.29 -1.61 15.09
CA PRO A 1150 -31.46 -1.90 15.90
C PRO A 1150 -31.58 -3.40 16.19
N SER A 1151 -31.24 -4.27 15.24
CA SER A 1151 -31.29 -5.73 15.42
C SER A 1151 -30.38 -6.18 16.57
N PHE A 1152 -29.19 -5.61 16.72
CA PHE A 1152 -28.30 -5.94 17.82
C PHE A 1152 -28.78 -5.38 19.15
N PHE A 1153 -29.30 -4.16 19.12
CA PHE A 1153 -29.85 -3.51 20.29
C PHE A 1153 -31.07 -4.28 20.84
N THR A 1154 -31.97 -4.73 19.97
CA THR A 1154 -33.15 -5.52 20.35
C THR A 1154 -32.78 -6.91 20.85
N GLN A 1155 -31.83 -7.60 20.20
CA GLN A 1155 -31.35 -8.92 20.65
C GLN A 1155 -30.71 -8.85 22.05
N ALA A 1156 -29.99 -7.78 22.36
CA ALA A 1156 -29.40 -7.57 23.68
C ALA A 1156 -30.46 -7.26 24.77
N LEU A 1157 -31.52 -6.53 24.42
CA LEU A 1157 -32.57 -6.13 25.35
C LEU A 1157 -33.65 -7.20 25.57
N LEU A 1158 -33.86 -8.10 24.61
CA LEU A 1158 -34.94 -9.10 24.66
C LEU A 1158 -34.94 -9.95 25.95
N PRO A 1159 -33.81 -10.49 26.45
CA PRO A 1159 -33.81 -11.28 27.69
C PRO A 1159 -34.13 -10.46 28.94
N ILE A 1160 -33.83 -9.16 28.92
CA ILE A 1160 -34.13 -8.23 30.02
C ILE A 1160 -35.63 -7.92 29.99
N MET A 1161 -36.14 -7.57 28.82
CA MET A 1161 -37.55 -7.23 28.61
C MET A 1161 -38.48 -8.41 28.91
N SER A 1162 -38.15 -9.62 28.43
CA SER A 1162 -38.97 -10.82 28.69
C SER A 1162 -39.01 -11.23 30.16
N ARG A 1163 -37.97 -10.91 30.94
CA ARG A 1163 -37.96 -11.16 32.39
C ARG A 1163 -38.74 -10.11 33.15
N GLN A 1164 -38.63 -8.84 32.74
CA GLN A 1164 -39.32 -7.72 33.35
C GLN A 1164 -40.83 -7.70 33.02
N SER A 1165 -41.25 -8.25 31.88
CA SER A 1165 -42.66 -8.21 31.44
C SER A 1165 -43.62 -8.92 32.39
N SER A 1166 -43.15 -9.94 33.12
CA SER A 1166 -43.92 -10.68 34.12
C SER A 1166 -43.59 -10.28 35.57
N ALA A 1167 -42.36 -9.83 35.84
CA ALA A 1167 -41.87 -9.60 37.21
C ALA A 1167 -41.91 -8.12 37.66
N ASP A 1168 -41.75 -7.15 36.77
CA ASP A 1168 -41.70 -5.72 37.10
C ASP A 1168 -42.14 -4.84 35.90
N PRO A 1169 -43.45 -4.53 35.80
CA PRO A 1169 -43.99 -3.69 34.74
C PRO A 1169 -43.42 -2.26 34.72
N ALA A 1170 -43.02 -1.71 35.86
CA ALA A 1170 -42.47 -0.36 35.95
C ALA A 1170 -41.04 -0.31 35.39
N ALA A 1171 -40.20 -1.30 35.73
CA ALA A 1171 -38.89 -1.45 35.12
C ALA A 1171 -39.01 -1.75 33.61
N PHE A 1172 -39.95 -2.59 33.19
CA PHE A 1172 -40.21 -2.87 31.77
C PHE A 1172 -40.49 -1.58 30.98
N ARG A 1173 -41.41 -0.73 31.47
CA ARG A 1173 -41.73 0.56 30.83
C ARG A 1173 -40.51 1.50 30.78
N ARG A 1174 -39.73 1.59 31.85
CA ARG A 1174 -38.50 2.42 31.88
C ARG A 1174 -37.47 1.92 30.86
N THR A 1175 -37.23 0.61 30.79
CA THR A 1175 -36.33 -0.02 29.83
C THR A 1175 -36.77 0.25 28.40
N TYR A 1176 -38.08 0.10 28.10
CA TYR A 1176 -38.63 0.40 26.77
C TYR A 1176 -38.48 1.87 26.39
N MET A 1177 -38.84 2.81 27.28
CA MET A 1177 -38.70 4.24 27.00
C MET A 1177 -37.23 4.65 26.80
N LEU A 1178 -36.31 4.11 27.61
CA LEU A 1178 -34.88 4.37 27.45
C LEU A 1178 -34.36 3.81 26.12
N ALA A 1179 -34.77 2.59 25.77
CA ALA A 1179 -34.40 1.92 24.53
C ALA A 1179 -34.86 2.71 23.29
N ILE A 1180 -36.11 3.20 23.27
CA ILE A 1180 -36.59 4.09 22.20
C ILE A 1180 -35.78 5.39 22.15
N LYS A 1181 -35.58 6.05 23.30
CA LYS A 1181 -34.83 7.32 23.35
C LYS A 1181 -33.42 7.15 22.78
N LEU A 1182 -32.71 6.08 23.15
CA LEU A 1182 -31.38 5.78 22.63
C LEU A 1182 -31.40 5.51 21.13
N LEU A 1183 -32.32 4.67 20.64
CA LEU A 1183 -32.43 4.38 19.20
C LEU A 1183 -32.73 5.65 18.40
N VAL A 1184 -33.64 6.51 18.86
CA VAL A 1184 -33.99 7.76 18.18
C VAL A 1184 -32.83 8.77 18.23
N CYS A 1185 -32.14 8.90 19.37
CA CYS A 1185 -30.95 9.77 19.50
C CYS A 1185 -29.82 9.38 18.56
N ILE A 1186 -29.74 8.11 18.15
CA ILE A 1186 -28.76 7.63 17.15
C ILE A 1186 -29.32 7.74 15.73
N ALA A 1187 -30.59 7.35 15.52
CA ALA A 1187 -31.21 7.33 14.19
C ALA A 1187 -31.35 8.71 13.56
N LEU A 1188 -31.71 9.75 14.36
CA LEU A 1188 -31.93 11.10 13.83
C LEU A 1188 -30.63 11.73 13.29
N PRO A 1189 -29.52 11.79 14.06
CA PRO A 1189 -28.25 12.29 13.51
C PRO A 1189 -27.77 11.49 12.29
N LEU A 1190 -27.98 10.17 12.28
CA LEU A 1190 -27.62 9.34 11.12
C LEU A 1190 -28.46 9.68 9.89
N ALA A 1191 -29.78 9.85 10.04
CA ALA A 1191 -30.66 10.24 8.93
C ALA A 1191 -30.25 11.61 8.34
N VAL A 1192 -29.95 12.58 9.21
CA VAL A 1192 -29.46 13.90 8.81
C VAL A 1192 -28.12 13.78 8.07
N LEU A 1193 -27.14 13.08 8.66
CA LEU A 1193 -25.82 12.89 8.06
C LEU A 1193 -25.93 12.27 6.66
N PHE A 1194 -26.65 11.17 6.53
CA PHE A 1194 -26.83 10.46 5.27
C PHE A 1194 -27.58 11.28 4.23
N THR A 1195 -28.52 12.14 4.63
CA THR A 1195 -29.19 13.06 3.72
C THR A 1195 -28.19 14.03 3.07
N PHE A 1196 -27.31 14.64 3.87
CA PHE A 1196 -26.32 15.59 3.37
C PHE A 1196 -25.14 14.93 2.65
N THR A 1197 -24.80 13.69 2.99
CA THR A 1197 -23.70 12.96 2.35
C THR A 1197 -24.17 12.02 1.23
N ALA A 1198 -25.46 11.97 0.90
CA ALA A 1198 -26.02 10.97 -0.02
C ALA A 1198 -25.32 10.93 -1.38
N THR A 1199 -25.06 12.08 -1.98
CA THR A 1199 -24.36 12.18 -3.28
C THR A 1199 -22.97 11.55 -3.20
N ALA A 1200 -22.19 11.87 -2.16
CA ALA A 1200 -20.87 11.30 -1.96
C ALA A 1200 -20.94 9.79 -1.68
N LEU A 1201 -21.88 9.34 -0.85
CA LEU A 1201 -22.04 7.93 -0.49
C LEU A 1201 -22.48 7.07 -1.68
N THR A 1202 -23.36 7.60 -2.55
CA THR A 1202 -23.78 6.93 -3.78
C THR A 1202 -22.66 6.90 -4.81
N ALA A 1203 -21.93 8.01 -5.01
CA ALA A 1203 -20.76 8.05 -5.89
C ALA A 1203 -19.65 7.07 -5.43
N ILE A 1204 -19.45 6.97 -4.11
CA ILE A 1204 -18.51 6.01 -3.54
C ILE A 1204 -18.99 4.60 -3.83
N LEU A 1205 -20.24 4.24 -3.53
CA LEU A 1205 -20.69 2.84 -3.62
C LEU A 1205 -20.89 2.37 -5.06
N GLY A 1206 -21.61 3.13 -5.88
CA GLY A 1206 -21.98 2.73 -7.26
C GLY A 1206 -21.16 3.42 -8.36
N GLY A 1207 -20.69 4.65 -8.12
CA GLY A 1207 -20.06 5.49 -9.17
C GLY A 1207 -21.02 6.56 -9.70
N SER A 1208 -20.57 7.32 -10.71
CA SER A 1208 -21.36 8.42 -11.28
C SER A 1208 -22.62 7.95 -12.00
N GLU A 1209 -22.63 6.72 -12.57
CA GLU A 1209 -23.80 6.14 -13.25
C GLU A 1209 -25.03 5.93 -12.36
N TYR A 1210 -24.86 6.03 -11.03
CA TYR A 1210 -25.93 5.91 -10.04
C TYR A 1210 -26.41 7.26 -9.49
N LEU A 1211 -25.79 8.36 -9.93
CA LEU A 1211 -26.18 9.71 -9.58
C LEU A 1211 -27.01 10.35 -10.69
N PRO A 1212 -27.96 11.23 -10.32
CA PRO A 1212 -28.35 11.64 -8.98
C PRO A 1212 -29.43 10.76 -8.34
N GLU A 1213 -30.12 9.90 -9.09
CA GLU A 1213 -31.36 9.22 -8.65
C GLU A 1213 -31.12 8.31 -7.46
N GLY A 1214 -29.99 7.60 -7.42
CA GLY A 1214 -29.61 6.77 -6.27
C GLY A 1214 -29.34 7.59 -5.01
N ALA A 1215 -28.83 8.83 -5.16
CA ALA A 1215 -28.65 9.75 -4.03
C ALA A 1215 -29.98 10.33 -3.55
N ILE A 1216 -30.87 10.72 -4.47
CA ILE A 1216 -32.22 11.21 -4.13
C ILE A 1216 -33.00 10.12 -3.39
N ALA A 1217 -32.95 8.87 -3.89
CA ALA A 1217 -33.55 7.73 -3.21
C ALA A 1217 -33.00 7.56 -1.79
N LEU A 1218 -31.69 7.65 -1.60
CA LEU A 1218 -31.07 7.54 -0.27
C LEU A 1218 -31.50 8.68 0.66
N GLN A 1219 -31.58 9.92 0.16
CA GLN A 1219 -32.05 11.08 0.92
C GLN A 1219 -33.46 10.89 1.45
N ILE A 1220 -34.35 10.27 0.67
CA ILE A 1220 -35.73 10.03 1.06
C ILE A 1220 -35.82 8.83 2.00
N MET A 1221 -35.26 7.69 1.59
CA MET A 1221 -35.40 6.42 2.31
C MET A 1221 -34.78 6.45 3.71
N ILE A 1222 -33.72 7.22 3.93
CA ILE A 1222 -33.03 7.25 5.22
C ILE A 1222 -33.93 7.75 6.36
N TRP A 1223 -34.92 8.59 6.07
CA TRP A 1223 -35.89 9.08 7.06
C TRP A 1223 -36.87 8.01 7.53
N SER A 1224 -36.90 6.84 6.89
CA SER A 1224 -37.63 5.68 7.41
C SER A 1224 -36.98 5.08 8.67
N ILE A 1225 -35.68 5.31 8.90
CA ILE A 1225 -34.89 4.65 9.95
C ILE A 1225 -35.37 5.01 11.37
N PRO A 1226 -35.59 6.27 11.77
CA PRO A 1226 -36.08 6.61 13.10
C PRO A 1226 -37.37 5.87 13.48
N ILE A 1227 -38.34 5.85 12.56
CA ILE A 1227 -39.64 5.18 12.76
C ILE A 1227 -39.47 3.65 12.69
N GLY A 1228 -38.70 3.17 11.72
CA GLY A 1228 -38.42 1.75 11.51
C GLY A 1228 -37.73 1.09 12.70
N TRP A 1229 -36.80 1.80 13.35
CA TRP A 1229 -36.09 1.31 14.54
C TRP A 1229 -37.01 1.24 15.76
N MET A 1230 -37.87 2.23 15.93
CA MET A 1230 -38.92 2.19 16.96
C MET A 1230 -39.89 1.03 16.72
N ASN A 1231 -40.33 0.84 15.48
CA ASN A 1231 -41.19 -0.27 15.08
C ASN A 1231 -40.51 -1.62 15.36
N SER A 1232 -39.23 -1.78 14.98
CA SER A 1232 -38.45 -2.98 15.24
C SER A 1232 -38.43 -3.35 16.73
N LEU A 1233 -38.08 -2.40 17.60
CA LEU A 1233 -38.09 -2.63 19.06
C LEU A 1233 -39.50 -2.96 19.58
N THR A 1234 -40.52 -2.29 19.07
CA THR A 1234 -41.92 -2.48 19.49
C THR A 1234 -42.43 -3.88 19.11
N GLN A 1235 -42.04 -4.43 17.96
CA GLN A 1235 -42.37 -5.81 17.59
C GLN A 1235 -41.82 -6.81 18.61
N TYR A 1236 -40.57 -6.63 19.07
CA TYR A 1236 -39.99 -7.47 20.12
C TYR A 1236 -40.70 -7.32 21.47
N VAL A 1237 -41.15 -6.11 21.81
CA VAL A 1237 -41.97 -5.86 23.00
C VAL A 1237 -43.30 -6.62 22.91
N LEU A 1238 -43.99 -6.58 21.77
CA LEU A 1238 -45.22 -7.33 21.56
C LEU A 1238 -45.00 -8.84 21.65
N ILE A 1239 -43.87 -9.34 21.13
CA ILE A 1239 -43.48 -10.75 21.28
C ILE A 1239 -43.25 -11.10 22.76
N SER A 1240 -42.57 -10.24 23.53
CA SER A 1240 -42.32 -10.46 24.96
C SER A 1240 -43.58 -10.42 25.85
N LEU A 1241 -44.69 -9.92 25.30
CA LEU A 1241 -46.02 -9.86 25.92
C LEU A 1241 -46.99 -10.90 25.33
N ASP A 1242 -46.50 -11.84 24.51
CA ASP A 1242 -47.30 -12.86 23.80
C ASP A 1242 -48.37 -12.30 22.84
N LEU A 1243 -48.24 -11.04 22.41
CA LEU A 1243 -49.16 -10.32 21.52
C LEU A 1243 -48.79 -10.43 20.02
N GLN A 1244 -48.01 -11.44 19.63
CA GLN A 1244 -47.49 -11.62 18.27
C GLN A 1244 -48.56 -11.65 17.15
N ARG A 1245 -49.82 -12.02 17.46
CA ARG A 1245 -50.93 -11.99 16.48
C ARG A 1245 -51.30 -10.58 16.01
N ARG A 1246 -51.04 -9.55 16.85
CA ARG A 1246 -51.29 -8.15 16.48
C ARG A 1246 -50.33 -7.68 15.39
N ILE A 1247 -49.12 -8.24 15.35
CA ILE A 1247 -48.12 -7.96 14.31
C ILE A 1247 -48.64 -8.39 12.94
N THR A 1248 -49.28 -9.57 12.87
CA THR A 1248 -49.92 -10.07 11.64
C THR A 1248 -50.96 -9.10 11.10
N GLY A 1249 -51.89 -8.66 11.96
CA GLY A 1249 -52.95 -7.71 11.57
C GLY A 1249 -52.38 -6.38 11.08
N ALA A 1250 -51.33 -5.88 11.73
CA ALA A 1250 -50.65 -4.65 11.32
C ALA A 1250 -50.02 -4.76 9.93
N PHE A 1251 -49.32 -5.86 9.63
CA PHE A 1251 -48.74 -6.07 8.29
C PHE A 1251 -49.80 -6.31 7.21
N ILE A 1252 -50.92 -6.98 7.51
CA ILE A 1252 -52.02 -7.11 6.55
C ILE A 1252 -52.54 -5.72 6.18
N ILE A 1253 -52.85 -4.89 7.17
CA ILE A 1253 -53.32 -3.52 6.93
C ILE A 1253 -52.28 -2.71 6.14
N ALA A 1254 -51.01 -2.80 6.53
CA ALA A 1254 -49.94 -2.05 5.88
C ALA A 1254 -49.72 -2.46 4.42
N VAL A 1255 -49.75 -3.76 4.12
CA VAL A 1255 -49.63 -4.29 2.75
C VAL A 1255 -50.89 -3.97 1.92
N SER A 1256 -52.08 -3.98 2.50
CA SER A 1256 -53.32 -3.62 1.78
C SER A 1256 -53.43 -2.13 1.43
N LEU A 1257 -52.62 -1.26 2.05
CA LEU A 1257 -52.56 0.17 1.76
C LEU A 1257 -51.55 0.51 0.64
N MET A 1258 -50.73 -0.47 0.23
CA MET A 1258 -49.77 -0.38 -0.88
C MET A 1258 -50.39 -0.96 -2.14
#